data_AF-A0A956ATL7-F1
#
_entry.id   AF-A0A956ATL7-F1
#
_cell.length_a   1.000
_cell.length_b   1.000
_cell.length_c   1.000
_cell.angle_alpha   90.00
_cell.angle_beta   90.00
_cell.angle_gamma   90.00
#
_symmetry.space_group_name_H-M   'P 1'
#
loop_
_entity.id
_entity.type
_entity.pdbx_description
1 polymer ?
#
loop_
_entity_poly.entity_id
_entity_poly.type
_entity_poly.pdbx_seq_one_letter_code
_entity_poly.pdbx_strand_id
1 'polypeptide(L)'
;HGIRANVWEYALRKAPYEARYRTALERDFKWLLSALHETGWRYSMTSTDWDNSCTQYGVLGIWAAERAGFSAGDAFWAKMSRHFRGVQNDDGGWGYVAGSSSSANMATAGLASMFLVFDYAYGRKHAFKAGQPNPFAEGDARAVLDAMERGMTWLGKADGQRNNAYYLYGIERAAVAGGRKYLGGVDWFAEGAEGALRAQAPDGSFPLGYTGEIGTALTTLFLVYGGAPVAIDKLQYGEGTAWNLNPRDAANVARSLWQAYERPVNWHTVSLSDPVEEWEAPILYISGFEAAKFNDADVARLRSYVQRGGTIFAEAADGGKGFTASMEKLVGRIRAGAALSALPADHALFTALRQAWTNRPHLRGASDGTRTWFVFSDDYLAADWQMNRTESDAFPLALSLLLYVTDLGALAGRFSTAVPPGEGAEARDGRLIVARARFGSDDDWDAAEATWAAVAPYARHEAGVTVVEAGPVKLTDPIHANLLHLTGRRQLKRSDAGRAVQRRVGENGEKELVDAFAGSPAFAESARRELEAMFGALAPLEGNAPLAVGRFEGGVDLTRGVRYALPARRALRRAGLEVDRAHLKVARVGGRAAVVFSAYDLSAALAGVRAWGASGYVPASARRVVTNVLASIAEG
;
A
#
# COMPACT_ATOMS: atom_id res chain seq x y z
N HIS A 1 10.89 -23.16 24.80
CA HIS A 1 12.16 -22.49 24.39
C HIS A 1 12.01 -21.68 23.11
N GLY A 2 11.44 -22.23 22.03
CA GLY A 2 11.29 -21.51 20.75
C GLY A 2 10.61 -20.13 20.80
N ILE A 3 9.44 -20.04 21.44
CA ILE A 3 8.72 -18.75 21.63
C ILE A 3 9.58 -17.76 22.42
N ARG A 4 10.22 -18.22 23.50
CA ARG A 4 11.05 -17.37 24.37
C ARG A 4 12.29 -16.82 23.65
N ALA A 5 12.90 -17.59 22.77
CA ALA A 5 14.00 -17.13 21.92
C ALA A 5 13.57 -15.93 21.04
N ASN A 6 12.34 -15.90 20.54
CA ASN A 6 11.81 -14.76 19.77
C ASN A 6 11.62 -13.52 20.65
N VAL A 7 11.23 -13.68 21.91
CA VAL A 7 11.14 -12.56 22.86
C VAL A 7 12.51 -11.95 23.12
N TRP A 8 13.54 -12.79 23.34
CA TRP A 8 14.91 -12.30 23.55
C TRP A 8 15.48 -11.61 22.32
N GLU A 9 15.27 -12.18 21.14
CA GLU A 9 15.72 -11.57 19.89
C GLU A 9 15.04 -10.22 19.65
N TYR A 10 13.73 -10.11 19.89
CA TYR A 10 13.03 -8.84 19.81
C TYR A 10 13.57 -7.82 20.81
N ALA A 11 13.82 -8.24 22.06
CA ALA A 11 14.40 -7.38 23.09
C ALA A 11 15.81 -6.87 22.70
N LEU A 12 16.63 -7.71 22.08
CA LEU A 12 17.96 -7.34 21.56
C LEU A 12 17.87 -6.30 20.44
N ARG A 13 16.83 -6.29 19.61
CA ARG A 13 16.67 -5.21 18.61
C ARG A 13 16.50 -3.83 19.25
N LYS A 14 15.84 -3.78 20.41
CA LYS A 14 15.60 -2.54 21.16
C LYS A 14 16.76 -2.21 22.11
N ALA A 15 17.52 -3.21 22.54
CA ALA A 15 18.67 -3.07 23.44
C ALA A 15 19.83 -3.98 22.98
N PRO A 16 20.56 -3.64 21.90
CA PRO A 16 21.52 -4.55 21.24
C PRO A 16 22.75 -4.89 22.07
N TYR A 17 23.10 -4.03 23.04
CA TYR A 17 24.27 -4.22 23.91
C TYR A 17 23.94 -4.93 25.23
N GLU A 18 22.67 -5.33 25.42
CA GLU A 18 22.21 -5.87 26.70
C GLU A 18 22.58 -7.35 26.85
N ALA A 19 23.65 -7.60 27.62
CA ALA A 19 24.27 -8.92 27.77
C ALA A 19 23.27 -9.99 28.29
N ARG A 20 22.37 -9.64 29.21
CA ARG A 20 21.41 -10.60 29.79
C ARG A 20 20.51 -11.25 28.74
N TYR A 21 20.05 -10.47 27.75
CA TYR A 21 19.19 -10.98 26.69
C TYR A 21 19.96 -11.86 25.72
N ARG A 22 21.21 -11.47 25.40
CA ARG A 22 22.10 -12.26 24.55
C ARG A 22 22.42 -13.62 25.19
N THR A 23 22.78 -13.64 26.47
CA THR A 23 23.04 -14.88 27.22
C THR A 23 21.79 -15.75 27.33
N ALA A 24 20.61 -15.16 27.57
CA ALA A 24 19.36 -15.90 27.63
C ALA A 24 18.99 -16.54 26.28
N LEU A 25 19.20 -15.82 25.18
CA LEU A 25 19.00 -16.32 23.82
C LEU A 25 19.99 -17.43 23.49
N GLU A 26 21.28 -17.26 23.80
CA GLU A 26 22.29 -18.29 23.59
C GLU A 26 21.97 -19.59 24.34
N ARG A 27 21.50 -19.48 25.59
CA ARG A 27 21.06 -20.64 26.38
C ARG A 27 19.89 -21.36 25.71
N ASP A 28 18.88 -20.63 25.26
CA ASP A 28 17.72 -21.22 24.59
C ASP A 28 18.11 -21.82 23.23
N PHE A 29 19.04 -21.19 22.49
CA PHE A 29 19.60 -21.71 21.25
C PHE A 29 20.35 -23.03 21.45
N LYS A 30 21.26 -23.10 22.41
CA LYS A 30 22.00 -24.33 22.75
C LYS A 30 21.04 -25.43 23.19
N TRP A 31 20.05 -25.10 24.03
CA TRP A 31 19.03 -26.06 24.46
C TRP A 31 18.27 -26.63 23.27
N LEU A 32 17.84 -25.78 22.32
CA LEU A 32 17.12 -26.23 21.12
C LEU A 32 17.98 -27.15 20.26
N LEU A 33 19.26 -26.83 20.05
CA LEU A 33 20.15 -27.71 19.28
C LEU A 33 20.38 -29.05 19.98
N SER A 34 20.53 -29.06 21.30
CA SER A 34 20.69 -30.30 22.08
C SER A 34 19.42 -31.15 22.12
N ALA A 35 18.24 -30.53 22.11
CA ALA A 35 16.95 -31.21 22.17
C ALA A 35 16.44 -31.70 20.80
N LEU A 36 17.17 -31.44 19.71
CA LEU A 36 16.79 -31.86 18.36
C LEU A 36 16.93 -33.40 18.24
N HIS A 37 15.80 -34.10 18.16
CA HIS A 37 15.76 -35.54 17.95
C HIS A 37 15.62 -35.87 16.46
N GLU A 38 16.67 -36.45 15.87
CA GLU A 38 16.82 -36.75 14.44
C GLU A 38 16.64 -35.53 13.51
N THR A 39 15.38 -35.14 13.32
CA THR A 39 14.92 -34.08 12.42
C THR A 39 13.82 -33.20 13.01
N GLY A 40 13.42 -33.39 14.28
CA GLY A 40 12.36 -32.61 14.90
C GLY A 40 12.46 -32.49 16.42
N TRP A 41 11.47 -31.84 17.02
CA TRP A 41 11.39 -31.62 18.46
C TRP A 41 10.11 -32.18 19.06
N ARG A 42 10.16 -32.38 20.38
CA ARG A 42 9.03 -32.54 21.29
C ARG A 42 9.24 -31.61 22.50
N TYR A 43 8.33 -31.64 23.47
CA TYR A 43 8.33 -30.73 24.63
C TYR A 43 9.57 -30.81 25.53
N SER A 44 10.26 -31.95 25.60
CA SER A 44 11.35 -32.17 26.55
C SER A 44 12.69 -32.51 25.88
N MET A 45 13.80 -32.19 26.56
CA MET A 45 15.16 -32.50 26.09
C MET A 45 15.41 -34.00 25.89
N THR A 46 14.74 -34.84 26.67
CA THR A 46 14.93 -36.30 26.68
C THR A 46 13.93 -37.03 25.80
N SER A 47 13.13 -36.30 25.03
CA SER A 47 12.16 -36.92 24.12
C SER A 47 12.87 -37.70 23.02
N THR A 48 12.36 -38.88 22.72
CA THR A 48 12.87 -39.81 21.70
C THR A 48 11.98 -39.84 20.46
N ASP A 49 11.20 -38.79 20.26
CA ASP A 49 10.24 -38.62 19.18
C ASP A 49 10.07 -37.13 18.84
N TRP A 50 9.27 -36.83 17.81
CA TRP A 50 8.98 -35.46 17.39
C TRP A 50 7.53 -35.33 16.87
N ASP A 51 7.01 -34.11 16.84
CA ASP A 51 5.87 -33.74 15.99
C ASP A 51 6.12 -32.41 15.26
N ASN A 52 5.33 -32.15 14.22
CA ASN A 52 5.38 -30.91 13.45
C ASN A 52 4.95 -29.70 14.29
N SER A 53 4.15 -29.89 15.34
CA SER A 53 3.67 -28.80 16.22
C SER A 53 4.80 -28.19 17.06
N CYS A 54 5.65 -29.02 17.67
CA CYS A 54 6.84 -28.63 18.42
C CYS A 54 7.98 -28.27 17.46
N THR A 55 8.11 -28.98 16.35
CA THR A 55 9.20 -28.76 15.37
C THR A 55 9.13 -27.37 14.75
N GLN A 56 7.94 -26.85 14.42
CA GLN A 56 7.83 -25.46 13.95
C GLN A 56 8.33 -24.43 14.97
N TYR A 57 8.12 -24.67 16.28
CA TYR A 57 8.60 -23.77 17.32
C TYR A 57 10.09 -23.92 17.55
N GLY A 58 10.64 -25.12 17.37
CA GLY A 58 12.08 -25.37 17.33
C GLY A 58 12.74 -24.54 16.23
N VAL A 59 12.24 -24.67 15.00
CA VAL A 59 12.70 -23.89 13.83
C VAL A 59 12.56 -22.39 14.06
N LEU A 60 11.41 -21.94 14.58
CA LEU A 60 11.17 -20.53 14.89
C LEU A 60 12.15 -19.98 15.95
N GLY A 61 12.56 -20.82 16.91
CA GLY A 61 13.56 -20.47 17.92
C GLY A 61 14.97 -20.37 17.36
N ILE A 62 15.37 -21.33 16.52
CA ILE A 62 16.67 -21.30 15.82
C ILE A 62 16.73 -20.09 14.87
N TRP A 63 15.65 -19.81 14.15
CA TRP A 63 15.54 -18.62 13.31
C TRP A 63 15.74 -17.31 14.08
N ALA A 64 15.13 -17.19 15.27
CA ALA A 64 15.36 -16.02 16.13
C ALA A 64 16.83 -15.92 16.57
N ALA A 65 17.46 -17.02 16.95
CA ALA A 65 18.87 -17.03 17.33
C ALA A 65 19.80 -16.60 16.18
N GLU A 66 19.52 -17.05 14.95
CA GLU A 66 20.28 -16.70 13.75
C GLU A 66 20.23 -15.20 13.44
N ARG A 67 19.07 -14.55 13.62
CA ARG A 67 18.96 -13.08 13.47
C ARG A 67 19.78 -12.31 14.50
N ALA A 68 20.07 -12.92 15.65
CA ALA A 68 20.96 -12.36 16.67
C ALA A 68 22.43 -12.79 16.52
N GLY A 69 22.77 -13.49 15.43
CA GLY A 69 24.14 -13.90 15.11
C GLY A 69 24.57 -15.27 15.67
N PHE A 70 23.65 -16.08 16.21
CA PHE A 70 23.92 -17.46 16.60
C PHE A 70 23.56 -18.42 15.46
N SER A 71 24.55 -19.00 14.79
CA SER A 71 24.28 -19.83 13.61
C SER A 71 24.17 -21.33 13.91
N ALA A 72 23.12 -21.96 13.37
CA ALA A 72 22.95 -23.42 13.36
C ALA A 72 23.64 -24.09 12.15
N GLY A 73 24.06 -23.28 11.17
CA GLY A 73 24.83 -23.72 10.00
C GLY A 73 24.00 -24.34 8.88
N ASP A 74 24.63 -24.45 7.71
CA ASP A 74 23.98 -24.89 6.46
C ASP A 74 23.42 -26.31 6.52
N ALA A 75 24.12 -27.22 7.20
CA ALA A 75 23.69 -28.60 7.36
C ALA A 75 22.36 -28.71 8.13
N PHE A 76 22.15 -27.82 9.10
CA PHE A 76 20.90 -27.75 9.86
C PHE A 76 19.74 -27.33 8.95
N TRP A 77 19.90 -26.25 8.19
CA TRP A 77 18.85 -25.74 7.30
C TRP A 77 18.51 -26.70 6.17
N ALA A 78 19.52 -27.35 5.58
CA ALA A 78 19.30 -28.41 4.61
C ALA A 78 18.57 -29.62 5.21
N LYS A 79 18.87 -29.98 6.47
CA LYS A 79 18.16 -31.04 7.20
C LYS A 79 16.69 -30.67 7.42
N MET A 80 16.39 -29.46 7.90
CA MET A 80 15.01 -29.00 8.10
C MET A 80 14.24 -28.89 6.77
N SER A 81 14.90 -28.51 5.67
CA SER A 81 14.32 -28.51 4.32
C SER A 81 13.86 -29.91 3.90
N ARG A 82 14.70 -30.93 4.13
CA ARG A 82 14.34 -32.33 3.85
C ARG A 82 13.25 -32.84 4.78
N HIS A 83 13.27 -32.47 6.06
CA HIS A 83 12.25 -32.87 7.03
C HIS A 83 10.86 -32.45 6.57
N PHE A 84 10.60 -31.15 6.40
CA PHE A 84 9.25 -30.67 6.08
C PHE A 84 8.75 -31.15 4.71
N ARG A 85 9.64 -31.31 3.72
CA ARG A 85 9.28 -31.92 2.43
C ARG A 85 8.97 -33.41 2.56
N GLY A 86 9.75 -34.15 3.34
CA GLY A 86 9.61 -35.60 3.50
C GLY A 86 8.39 -36.02 4.34
N VAL A 87 7.83 -35.10 5.13
CA VAL A 87 6.66 -35.35 5.98
C VAL A 87 5.39 -34.62 5.49
N GLN A 88 5.46 -33.98 4.33
CA GLN A 88 4.27 -33.46 3.63
C GLN A 88 3.54 -34.65 2.99
N ASN A 89 2.23 -34.71 3.18
CA ASN A 89 1.39 -35.76 2.60
C ASN A 89 1.16 -35.51 1.10
N ASP A 90 0.75 -36.57 0.39
CA ASP A 90 0.46 -36.51 -1.06
C ASP A 90 -0.65 -35.52 -1.41
N ASP A 91 -1.56 -35.23 -0.48
CA ASP A 91 -2.60 -34.21 -0.64
C ASP A 91 -2.05 -32.77 -0.60
N GLY A 92 -0.78 -32.59 -0.24
CA GLY A 92 -0.11 -31.29 -0.08
C GLY A 92 -0.20 -30.71 1.33
N GLY A 93 -0.92 -31.36 2.25
CA GLY A 93 -1.02 -30.94 3.64
C GLY A 93 0.05 -31.56 4.54
N TRP A 94 -0.02 -31.23 5.83
CA TRP A 94 0.83 -31.81 6.86
C TRP A 94 -0.02 -32.34 8.01
N GLY A 95 0.36 -33.49 8.54
CA GLY A 95 -0.12 -34.03 9.81
C GLY A 95 0.80 -33.69 10.99
N TYR A 96 0.49 -34.22 12.18
CA TYR A 96 1.34 -34.04 13.36
C TYR A 96 2.66 -34.81 13.25
N VAL A 97 2.61 -36.02 12.71
CA VAL A 97 3.76 -36.88 12.43
C VAL A 97 3.68 -37.39 10.99
N ALA A 98 4.77 -37.96 10.47
CA ALA A 98 4.80 -38.55 9.14
C ALA A 98 3.67 -39.57 8.96
N GLY A 99 2.92 -39.48 7.86
CA GLY A 99 1.81 -40.38 7.52
C GLY A 99 0.50 -40.15 8.28
N SER A 100 0.45 -39.22 9.24
CA SER A 100 -0.81 -38.83 9.89
C SER A 100 -1.64 -37.88 9.00
N SER A 101 -2.97 -37.90 9.16
CA SER A 101 -3.88 -37.08 8.36
C SER A 101 -3.55 -35.59 8.41
N SER A 102 -3.66 -34.92 7.26
CA SER A 102 -3.44 -33.49 7.13
C SER A 102 -4.45 -32.69 7.97
N SER A 103 -3.98 -31.61 8.61
CA SER A 103 -4.84 -30.69 9.37
C SER A 103 -4.46 -29.23 9.13
N ALA A 104 -5.41 -28.31 9.29
CA ALA A 104 -5.20 -26.88 9.05
C ALA A 104 -4.08 -26.28 9.92
N ASN A 105 -4.02 -26.71 11.17
CA ASN A 105 -2.98 -26.32 12.13
C ASN A 105 -1.58 -26.79 11.71
N MET A 106 -1.47 -28.02 11.24
CA MET A 106 -0.16 -28.56 10.84
C MET A 106 0.25 -28.11 9.44
N ALA A 107 -0.71 -27.87 8.54
CA ALA A 107 -0.42 -27.28 7.22
C ALA A 107 0.11 -25.84 7.36
N THR A 108 -0.51 -25.01 8.20
CA THR A 108 0.02 -23.67 8.51
C THR A 108 1.38 -23.74 9.21
N ALA A 109 1.58 -24.69 10.13
CA ALA A 109 2.88 -24.94 10.79
C ALA A 109 4.00 -25.31 9.79
N GLY A 110 3.72 -26.26 8.91
CA GLY A 110 4.62 -26.72 7.85
C GLY A 110 5.00 -25.57 6.92
N LEU A 111 4.01 -24.85 6.39
CA LEU A 111 4.22 -23.71 5.50
C LEU A 111 5.05 -22.60 6.14
N ALA A 112 4.65 -22.13 7.32
CA ALA A 112 5.36 -21.06 8.01
C ALA A 112 6.82 -21.45 8.28
N SER A 113 7.07 -22.71 8.66
CA SER A 113 8.43 -23.22 8.84
C SER A 113 9.21 -23.30 7.53
N MET A 114 8.57 -23.76 6.46
CA MET A 114 9.21 -23.88 5.16
C MET A 114 9.67 -22.53 4.60
N PHE A 115 8.94 -21.43 4.82
CA PHE A 115 9.41 -20.11 4.39
C PHE A 115 10.71 -19.70 5.08
N LEU A 116 10.81 -19.94 6.39
CA LEU A 116 12.04 -19.66 7.14
C LEU A 116 13.18 -20.55 6.67
N VAL A 117 12.90 -21.84 6.51
CA VAL A 117 13.88 -22.83 6.06
C VAL A 117 14.36 -22.53 4.64
N PHE A 118 13.47 -22.11 3.74
CA PHE A 118 13.84 -21.73 2.37
C PHE A 118 14.76 -20.52 2.36
N ASP A 119 14.43 -19.48 3.14
CA ASP A 119 15.25 -18.26 3.22
C ASP A 119 16.69 -18.63 3.61
N TYR A 120 16.89 -19.50 4.60
CA TYR A 120 18.25 -19.86 5.07
C TYR A 120 18.94 -20.96 4.27
N ALA A 121 18.21 -21.95 3.77
CA ALA A 121 18.80 -23.05 3.00
C ALA A 121 19.17 -22.62 1.58
N TYR A 122 18.39 -21.73 0.96
CA TYR A 122 18.51 -21.40 -0.47
C TYR A 122 18.41 -19.89 -0.74
N GLY A 123 17.38 -19.22 -0.22
CA GLY A 123 17.01 -17.86 -0.62
C GLY A 123 18.10 -16.81 -0.38
N ARG A 124 18.82 -16.90 0.75
CA ARG A 124 19.92 -16.00 1.13
C ARG A 124 21.21 -16.25 0.36
N LYS A 125 21.31 -17.36 -0.37
CA LYS A 125 22.56 -17.83 -1.01
C LYS A 125 22.58 -17.61 -2.51
N HIS A 126 21.41 -17.46 -3.12
CA HIS A 126 21.25 -17.41 -4.55
C HIS A 126 20.34 -16.26 -4.94
N ALA A 127 20.62 -15.68 -6.09
CA ALA A 127 19.70 -14.84 -6.85
C ALA A 127 19.78 -15.27 -8.31
N PHE A 128 18.78 -14.90 -9.11
CA PHE A 128 18.85 -15.11 -10.55
C PHE A 128 20.09 -14.44 -11.15
N LYS A 129 20.71 -15.08 -12.14
CA LYS A 129 21.84 -14.55 -12.89
C LYS A 129 21.72 -14.93 -14.36
N ALA A 130 21.87 -13.96 -15.25
CA ALA A 130 21.80 -14.16 -16.68
C ALA A 130 22.89 -15.13 -17.16
N GLY A 131 22.53 -16.01 -18.10
CA GLY A 131 23.43 -17.04 -18.62
C GLY A 131 23.67 -18.22 -17.67
N GLN A 132 23.00 -18.28 -16.52
CA GLN A 132 22.99 -19.44 -15.63
C GLN A 132 21.56 -20.01 -15.51
N PRO A 133 21.39 -21.31 -15.22
CA PRO A 133 20.09 -21.86 -14.85
C PRO A 133 19.51 -21.07 -13.67
N ASN A 134 18.22 -20.74 -13.73
CA ASN A 134 17.56 -20.05 -12.64
C ASN A 134 17.59 -20.95 -11.38
N PRO A 135 18.23 -20.52 -10.27
CA PRO A 135 18.42 -21.36 -9.09
C PRO A 135 17.11 -21.75 -8.39
N PHE A 136 15.99 -21.13 -8.77
CA PHE A 136 14.66 -21.40 -8.21
C PHE A 136 13.72 -22.10 -9.20
N ALA A 137 14.18 -22.39 -10.41
CA ALA A 137 13.38 -23.08 -11.43
C ALA A 137 13.53 -24.60 -11.38
N GLU A 138 14.64 -25.12 -10.83
CA GLU A 138 14.91 -26.55 -10.74
C GLU A 138 15.61 -26.93 -9.42
N GLY A 139 15.79 -28.24 -9.21
CA GLY A 139 16.50 -28.79 -8.07
C GLY A 139 15.80 -28.61 -6.72
N ASP A 140 16.59 -28.63 -5.65
CA ASP A 140 16.10 -28.68 -4.28
C ASP A 140 15.35 -27.40 -3.87
N ALA A 141 15.80 -26.23 -4.33
CA ALA A 141 15.12 -24.97 -4.08
C ALA A 141 13.73 -24.94 -4.75
N ARG A 142 13.62 -25.41 -6.00
CA ARG A 142 12.33 -25.55 -6.68
C ARG A 142 11.43 -26.54 -5.96
N ALA A 143 11.95 -27.69 -5.53
CA ALA A 143 11.16 -28.69 -4.80
C ALA A 143 10.58 -28.14 -3.49
N VAL A 144 11.27 -27.22 -2.82
CA VAL A 144 10.74 -26.51 -1.63
C VAL A 144 9.63 -25.53 -2.03
N LEU A 145 9.81 -24.75 -3.11
CA LEU A 145 8.77 -23.84 -3.61
C LEU A 145 7.51 -24.61 -4.06
N ASP A 146 7.66 -25.76 -4.71
CA ASP A 146 6.55 -26.64 -5.09
C ASP A 146 5.80 -27.16 -3.87
N ALA A 147 6.52 -27.61 -2.84
CA ALA A 147 5.92 -28.04 -1.58
C ALA A 147 5.17 -26.91 -0.87
N MET A 148 5.68 -25.67 -0.90
CA MET A 148 4.96 -24.51 -0.40
C MET A 148 3.67 -24.24 -1.19
N GLU A 149 3.72 -24.29 -2.53
CA GLU A 149 2.55 -24.04 -3.36
C GLU A 149 1.48 -25.13 -3.19
N ARG A 150 1.88 -26.41 -3.06
CA ARG A 150 0.97 -27.50 -2.68
C ARG A 150 0.30 -27.24 -1.33
N GLY A 151 1.07 -26.77 -0.35
CA GLY A 151 0.55 -26.41 0.96
C GLY A 151 -0.45 -25.27 0.92
N MET A 152 -0.14 -24.20 0.18
CA MET A 152 -1.05 -23.07 -0.01
C MET A 152 -2.34 -23.50 -0.71
N THR A 153 -2.22 -24.35 -1.73
CA THR A 153 -3.37 -24.96 -2.43
C THR A 153 -4.22 -25.80 -1.48
N TRP A 154 -3.59 -26.61 -0.62
CA TRP A 154 -4.30 -27.41 0.38
C TRP A 154 -5.05 -26.51 1.37
N LEU A 155 -4.41 -25.46 1.89
CA LEU A 155 -5.04 -24.51 2.80
C LEU A 155 -6.23 -23.77 2.17
N GLY A 156 -6.13 -23.42 0.88
CA GLY A 156 -7.24 -22.79 0.17
C GLY A 156 -8.45 -23.71 -0.02
N LYS A 157 -8.29 -25.03 0.10
CA LYS A 157 -9.39 -26.01 0.03
C LYS A 157 -9.89 -26.44 1.41
N ALA A 158 -9.06 -26.33 2.43
CA ALA A 158 -9.40 -26.72 3.78
C ALA A 158 -10.37 -25.71 4.43
N ASP A 159 -11.35 -26.20 5.19
CA ASP A 159 -12.34 -25.35 5.88
C ASP A 159 -11.80 -24.64 7.14
N GLY A 160 -10.48 -24.39 7.19
CA GLY A 160 -9.80 -23.70 8.28
C GLY A 160 -10.16 -24.20 9.70
N GLN A 161 -9.82 -23.41 10.72
CA GLN A 161 -10.33 -23.53 12.10
C GLN A 161 -10.47 -22.12 12.69
N ARG A 162 -11.38 -21.34 12.11
CA ARG A 162 -11.46 -19.87 12.34
C ARG A 162 -11.83 -19.49 13.78
N ASN A 163 -12.39 -20.42 14.54
CA ASN A 163 -12.67 -20.29 15.97
C ASN A 163 -11.51 -20.75 16.88
N ASN A 164 -10.32 -20.97 16.32
CA ASN A 164 -9.14 -21.45 17.04
C ASN A 164 -7.99 -20.44 16.89
N ALA A 165 -7.56 -19.85 18.01
CA ALA A 165 -6.49 -18.85 18.01
C ALA A 165 -5.14 -19.40 17.50
N TYR A 166 -4.87 -20.69 17.69
CA TYR A 166 -3.67 -21.33 17.17
C TYR A 166 -3.69 -21.43 15.64
N TYR A 167 -4.85 -21.71 15.06
CA TYR A 167 -5.02 -21.66 13.61
C TYR A 167 -4.86 -20.23 13.09
N LEU A 168 -5.49 -19.25 13.73
CA LEU A 168 -5.36 -17.82 13.35
C LEU A 168 -3.89 -17.38 13.36
N TYR A 169 -3.13 -17.72 14.40
CA TYR A 169 -1.69 -17.49 14.45
C TYR A 169 -0.90 -18.26 13.39
N GLY A 170 -1.33 -19.47 13.02
CA GLY A 170 -0.72 -20.26 11.95
C GLY A 170 -0.95 -19.64 10.57
N ILE A 171 -2.20 -19.33 10.24
CA ILE A 171 -2.60 -18.85 8.91
C ILE A 171 -2.01 -17.48 8.61
N GLU A 172 -1.92 -16.59 9.61
CA GLU A 172 -1.24 -15.30 9.46
C GLU A 172 0.21 -15.50 9.04
N ARG A 173 1.00 -16.27 9.80
CA ARG A 173 2.42 -16.49 9.46
C ARG A 173 2.60 -17.10 8.08
N ALA A 174 1.78 -18.07 7.71
CA ALA A 174 1.86 -18.70 6.40
C ALA A 174 1.54 -17.71 5.28
N ALA A 175 0.39 -17.02 5.36
CA ALA A 175 -0.09 -16.13 4.33
C ALA A 175 0.75 -14.85 4.17
N VAL A 176 1.19 -14.25 5.29
CA VAL A 176 2.10 -13.08 5.29
C VAL A 176 3.46 -13.46 4.72
N ALA A 177 4.01 -14.61 5.10
CA ALA A 177 5.28 -15.07 4.55
C ALA A 177 5.18 -15.37 3.04
N GLY A 178 4.02 -15.83 2.57
CA GLY A 178 3.74 -16.12 1.15
C GLY A 178 3.24 -14.93 0.32
N GLY A 179 2.98 -13.78 0.94
CA GLY A 179 2.42 -12.61 0.26
C GLY A 179 1.04 -12.88 -0.35
N ARG A 180 0.19 -13.67 0.31
CA ARG A 180 -1.15 -14.03 -0.19
C ARG A 180 -2.20 -13.22 0.56
N LYS A 181 -2.97 -12.38 -0.14
CA LYS A 181 -4.19 -11.76 0.42
C LYS A 181 -5.33 -12.79 0.48
N TYR A 182 -5.44 -13.61 -0.56
CA TYR A 182 -6.49 -14.61 -0.72
C TYR A 182 -5.94 -16.04 -0.66
N LEU A 183 -6.69 -16.93 -0.02
CA LEU A 183 -6.47 -18.38 -0.04
C LEU A 183 -7.78 -19.05 -0.42
N GLY A 184 -7.81 -19.83 -1.50
CA GLY A 184 -9.05 -20.46 -1.97
C GLY A 184 -10.14 -19.48 -2.41
N GLY A 185 -9.78 -18.25 -2.78
CA GLY A 185 -10.72 -17.17 -3.10
C GLY A 185 -11.26 -16.42 -1.87
N VAL A 186 -10.77 -16.74 -0.67
CA VAL A 186 -11.21 -16.14 0.59
C VAL A 186 -10.14 -15.20 1.13
N ASP A 187 -10.55 -13.99 1.53
CA ASP A 187 -9.69 -13.09 2.31
C ASP A 187 -9.55 -13.65 3.73
N TRP A 188 -8.49 -14.41 3.95
CA TRP A 188 -8.24 -15.13 5.21
C TRP A 188 -8.16 -14.20 6.42
N PHE A 189 -7.75 -12.94 6.22
CA PHE A 189 -7.64 -11.98 7.32
C PHE A 189 -8.99 -11.35 7.60
N ALA A 190 -9.73 -10.93 6.58
CA ALA A 190 -11.07 -10.37 6.76
C ALA A 190 -11.97 -11.33 7.55
N GLU A 191 -12.02 -12.58 7.09
CA GLU A 191 -12.88 -13.60 7.70
C GLU A 191 -12.40 -13.97 9.12
N GLY A 192 -11.08 -14.13 9.31
CA GLY A 192 -10.53 -14.44 10.63
C GLY A 192 -10.68 -13.28 11.62
N ALA A 193 -10.54 -12.03 11.18
CA ALA A 193 -10.71 -10.84 12.01
C ALA A 193 -12.18 -10.65 12.41
N GLU A 194 -13.11 -10.85 11.48
CA GLU A 194 -14.54 -10.83 11.79
C GLU A 194 -14.90 -11.90 12.83
N GLY A 195 -14.43 -13.14 12.64
CA GLY A 195 -14.63 -14.22 13.60
C GLY A 195 -14.05 -13.90 14.99
N ALA A 196 -12.85 -13.31 15.03
CA ALA A 196 -12.22 -12.89 16.28
C ALA A 196 -13.01 -11.79 16.99
N LEU A 197 -13.45 -10.75 16.28
CA LEU A 197 -14.20 -9.64 16.85
C LEU A 197 -15.59 -10.10 17.36
N ARG A 198 -16.27 -11.00 16.64
CA ARG A 198 -17.53 -11.60 17.11
C ARG A 198 -17.37 -12.42 18.38
N ALA A 199 -16.19 -13.03 18.57
CA ALA A 199 -15.88 -13.84 19.74
C ALA A 199 -15.29 -13.06 20.92
N GLN A 200 -15.00 -11.76 20.75
CA GLN A 200 -14.39 -10.96 21.81
C GLN A 200 -15.33 -10.84 23.02
N ALA A 201 -14.83 -11.19 24.19
CA ALA A 201 -15.58 -11.11 25.44
C ALA A 201 -15.65 -9.64 25.95
N PRO A 202 -16.62 -9.29 26.83
CA PRO A 202 -16.73 -7.94 27.39
C PRO A 202 -15.51 -7.45 28.17
N ASP A 203 -14.66 -8.37 28.67
CA ASP A 203 -13.39 -8.05 29.34
C ASP A 203 -12.24 -7.81 28.34
N GLY A 204 -12.50 -7.89 27.03
CA GLY A 204 -11.55 -7.71 25.94
C GLY A 204 -10.80 -8.98 25.53
N SER A 205 -10.98 -10.10 26.24
CA SER A 205 -10.30 -11.36 25.93
C SER A 205 -10.87 -12.09 24.70
N PHE A 206 -10.07 -12.95 24.08
CA PHE A 206 -10.47 -13.79 22.94
C PHE A 206 -10.43 -15.29 23.31
N PRO A 207 -11.56 -15.90 23.75
CA PRO A 207 -11.64 -17.30 24.16
C PRO A 207 -11.74 -18.28 22.96
N LEU A 208 -10.83 -18.17 22.00
CA LEU A 208 -10.84 -18.96 20.76
C LEU A 208 -10.01 -20.26 20.88
N GLY A 209 -10.65 -21.36 21.30
CA GLY A 209 -10.06 -22.71 21.34
C GLY A 209 -9.01 -22.94 22.44
N TYR A 210 -8.66 -21.91 23.21
CA TYR A 210 -7.70 -21.94 24.32
C TYR A 210 -8.23 -21.11 25.49
N THR A 211 -7.55 -21.20 26.65
CA THR A 211 -7.81 -20.32 27.81
C THR A 211 -7.62 -18.85 27.42
N GLY A 212 -8.27 -17.95 28.16
CA GLY A 212 -8.34 -16.51 27.82
C GLY A 212 -6.98 -15.88 27.51
N GLU A 213 -5.92 -16.16 28.28
CA GLU A 213 -4.59 -15.56 28.07
C GLU A 213 -3.91 -16.02 26.77
N ILE A 214 -3.89 -17.33 26.51
CA ILE A 214 -3.24 -17.91 25.32
C ILE A 214 -4.04 -17.54 24.07
N GLY A 215 -5.37 -17.67 24.12
CA GLY A 215 -6.26 -17.30 23.03
C GLY A 215 -6.10 -15.82 22.68
N THR A 216 -6.12 -14.94 23.68
CA THR A 216 -5.91 -13.50 23.50
C THR A 216 -4.55 -13.18 22.89
N ALA A 217 -3.47 -13.80 23.37
CA ALA A 217 -2.14 -13.54 22.85
C ALA A 217 -2.01 -13.93 21.37
N LEU A 218 -2.47 -15.13 20.99
CA LEU A 218 -2.39 -15.63 19.61
C LEU A 218 -3.30 -14.85 18.67
N THR A 219 -4.52 -14.53 19.09
CA THR A 219 -5.45 -13.70 18.30
C THR A 219 -4.92 -12.26 18.13
N THR A 220 -4.28 -11.70 19.16
CA THR A 220 -3.65 -10.37 19.04
C THR A 220 -2.51 -10.38 18.02
N LEU A 221 -1.67 -11.42 18.01
CA LEU A 221 -0.64 -11.58 16.98
C LEU A 221 -1.27 -11.64 15.58
N PHE A 222 -2.31 -12.45 15.41
CA PHE A 222 -3.05 -12.53 14.14
C PHE A 222 -3.59 -11.16 13.68
N LEU A 223 -4.26 -10.41 14.58
CA LEU A 223 -4.83 -9.10 14.25
C LEU A 223 -3.75 -8.06 13.89
N VAL A 224 -2.64 -8.04 14.63
CA VAL A 224 -1.55 -7.07 14.43
C VAL A 224 -0.77 -7.33 13.14
N TYR A 225 -0.40 -8.58 12.87
CA TYR A 225 0.43 -8.92 11.70
C TYR A 225 -0.39 -9.15 10.44
N GLY A 226 -1.57 -9.77 10.55
CA GLY A 226 -2.44 -9.97 9.40
C GLY A 226 -3.12 -8.70 8.91
N GLY A 227 -3.37 -7.76 9.82
CA GLY A 227 -3.96 -6.44 9.54
C GLY A 227 -2.94 -5.36 9.19
N ALA A 228 -1.66 -5.71 9.16
CA ALA A 228 -0.61 -4.77 8.83
C ALA A 228 -0.81 -4.19 7.42
N PRO A 229 -0.52 -2.89 7.22
CA PRO A 229 -0.63 -2.25 5.93
C PRO A 229 0.31 -2.88 4.90
N VAL A 230 -0.09 -2.87 3.63
CA VAL A 230 0.71 -3.41 2.52
C VAL A 230 1.58 -2.30 1.95
N ALA A 231 2.90 -2.52 1.92
CA ALA A 231 3.85 -1.56 1.37
C ALA A 231 4.12 -1.80 -0.12
N ILE A 232 4.15 -3.07 -0.54
CA ILE A 232 4.54 -3.49 -1.89
C ILE A 232 3.63 -4.61 -2.40
N ASP A 233 3.08 -4.42 -3.59
CA ASP A 233 2.47 -5.48 -4.39
C ASP A 233 3.43 -5.90 -5.49
N LYS A 234 3.84 -7.17 -5.54
CA LYS A 234 4.64 -7.73 -6.64
C LYS A 234 3.71 -8.23 -7.74
N LEU A 235 3.85 -7.67 -8.95
CA LEU A 235 2.98 -7.97 -10.08
C LEU A 235 3.38 -9.25 -10.79
N GLN A 236 2.48 -10.24 -10.79
CA GLN A 236 2.49 -11.34 -11.74
C GLN A 236 1.95 -10.85 -13.10
N TYR A 237 2.88 -10.47 -13.98
CA TYR A 237 2.54 -9.96 -15.33
C TYR A 237 2.46 -11.06 -16.41
N GLY A 238 2.63 -12.34 -16.03
CA GLY A 238 2.60 -13.46 -16.96
C GLY A 238 2.60 -14.82 -16.25
N GLU A 239 2.58 -15.88 -17.05
CA GLU A 239 2.62 -17.25 -16.55
C GLU A 239 4.04 -17.71 -16.20
N GLY A 240 4.14 -18.80 -15.44
CA GLY A 240 5.41 -19.39 -15.05
C GLY A 240 6.19 -18.53 -14.03
N THR A 241 7.52 -18.60 -14.10
CA THR A 241 8.43 -17.98 -13.11
C THR A 241 9.13 -16.72 -13.59
N ALA A 242 8.88 -16.28 -14.84
CA ALA A 242 9.60 -15.15 -15.44
C ALA A 242 9.34 -13.83 -14.70
N TRP A 243 8.16 -13.66 -14.09
CA TRP A 243 7.81 -12.52 -13.24
C TRP A 243 8.38 -12.63 -11.82
N ASN A 244 8.87 -13.81 -11.43
CA ASN A 244 9.29 -14.13 -10.07
C ASN A 244 10.67 -14.82 -10.04
N LEU A 245 11.65 -14.23 -10.73
CA LEU A 245 13.03 -14.75 -10.78
C LEU A 245 13.72 -14.77 -9.41
N ASN A 246 13.23 -13.96 -8.47
CA ASN A 246 13.70 -13.86 -7.10
C ASN A 246 12.49 -13.97 -6.15
N PRO A 247 12.11 -15.16 -5.66
CA PRO A 247 10.83 -15.38 -4.98
C PRO A 247 10.69 -14.75 -3.59
N ARG A 248 11.77 -14.23 -3.01
CA ARG A 248 11.83 -13.69 -1.64
C ARG A 248 12.25 -12.22 -1.57
N ASP A 249 12.43 -11.56 -2.71
CA ASP A 249 12.83 -10.14 -2.78
C ASP A 249 11.87 -9.22 -2.00
N ALA A 250 10.60 -9.16 -2.38
CA ALA A 250 9.57 -8.31 -1.76
C ALA A 250 9.34 -8.69 -0.29
N ALA A 251 9.40 -9.97 0.05
CA ALA A 251 9.26 -10.45 1.42
C ALA A 251 10.39 -9.92 2.33
N ASN A 252 11.62 -9.93 1.84
CA ASN A 252 12.77 -9.42 2.58
C ASN A 252 12.72 -7.89 2.68
N VAL A 253 12.30 -7.19 1.63
CA VAL A 253 12.08 -5.73 1.66
C VAL A 253 11.04 -5.37 2.72
N ALA A 254 9.85 -5.99 2.70
CA ALA A 254 8.79 -5.73 3.69
C ALA A 254 9.28 -5.99 5.13
N ARG A 255 10.04 -7.08 5.35
CA ARG A 255 10.63 -7.38 6.65
C ARG A 255 11.64 -6.33 7.11
N SER A 256 12.46 -5.79 6.20
CA SER A 256 13.41 -4.72 6.51
C SER A 256 12.69 -3.39 6.80
N LEU A 257 11.64 -3.08 6.04
CA LEU A 257 10.83 -1.89 6.26
C LEU A 257 10.15 -1.91 7.62
N TRP A 258 9.78 -3.08 8.16
CA TRP A 258 9.26 -3.19 9.52
C TRP A 258 10.26 -2.65 10.57
N GLN A 259 11.53 -3.03 10.46
CA GLN A 259 12.57 -2.56 11.40
C GLN A 259 12.78 -1.05 11.28
N ALA A 260 12.79 -0.53 10.06
CA ALA A 260 13.02 0.90 9.79
C ALA A 260 11.80 1.79 10.14
N TYR A 261 10.58 1.30 9.94
CA TYR A 261 9.32 2.04 10.13
C TYR A 261 8.69 1.81 11.51
N GLU A 262 9.32 0.97 12.34
CA GLU A 262 8.88 0.56 13.68
C GLU A 262 7.46 -0.02 13.78
N ARG A 263 6.84 -0.37 12.65
CA ARG A 263 5.49 -0.96 12.57
C ARG A 263 5.45 -2.06 11.51
N PRO A 264 4.71 -3.16 11.75
CA PRO A 264 4.59 -4.22 10.75
C PRO A 264 4.09 -3.66 9.42
N VAL A 265 4.69 -4.13 8.33
CA VAL A 265 4.24 -3.86 6.96
C VAL A 265 4.30 -5.17 6.18
N ASN A 266 3.31 -5.38 5.33
CA ASN A 266 3.16 -6.57 4.50
C ASN A 266 3.51 -6.29 3.04
N TRP A 267 3.55 -7.37 2.26
CA TRP A 267 3.66 -7.37 0.81
C TRP A 267 2.66 -8.39 0.26
N HIS A 268 2.19 -8.20 -0.96
CA HIS A 268 1.38 -9.21 -1.64
C HIS A 268 1.92 -9.54 -3.03
N THR A 269 1.50 -10.67 -3.57
CA THR A 269 1.48 -10.91 -5.02
C THR A 269 0.10 -10.54 -5.54
N VAL A 270 0.07 -9.76 -6.62
CA VAL A 270 -1.15 -9.44 -7.38
C VAL A 270 -0.95 -9.80 -8.84
N SER A 271 -2.02 -10.14 -9.55
CA SER A 271 -2.01 -10.54 -10.96
C SER A 271 -2.69 -9.49 -11.83
N LEU A 272 -2.31 -9.43 -13.11
CA LEU A 272 -3.03 -8.66 -14.14
C LEU A 272 -4.48 -9.12 -14.35
N SER A 273 -4.81 -10.33 -13.91
CA SER A 273 -6.19 -10.86 -13.89
C SER A 273 -7.03 -10.32 -12.74
N ASP A 274 -6.41 -9.81 -11.68
CA ASP A 274 -7.12 -9.39 -10.49
C ASP A 274 -7.82 -8.04 -10.74
N PRO A 275 -8.93 -7.75 -10.04
CA PRO A 275 -9.49 -6.40 -10.00
C PRO A 275 -8.43 -5.42 -9.51
N VAL A 276 -8.31 -4.27 -10.18
CA VAL A 276 -7.24 -3.30 -9.87
C VAL A 276 -7.42 -2.72 -8.47
N GLU A 277 -8.63 -2.68 -7.93
CA GLU A 277 -8.98 -2.32 -6.54
C GLU A 277 -8.29 -3.19 -5.49
N GLU A 278 -7.89 -4.41 -5.86
CA GLU A 278 -7.16 -5.33 -4.97
C GLU A 278 -5.66 -5.01 -4.87
N TRP A 279 -5.16 -4.10 -5.72
CA TRP A 279 -3.77 -3.62 -5.68
C TRP A 279 -3.69 -2.48 -4.66
N GLU A 280 -3.67 -2.86 -3.38
CA GLU A 280 -3.78 -1.97 -2.22
C GLU A 280 -2.48 -1.25 -1.88
N ALA A 281 -1.33 -1.77 -2.30
CA ALA A 281 -0.05 -1.18 -1.97
C ALA A 281 0.18 0.13 -2.75
N PRO A 282 0.88 1.12 -2.16
CA PRO A 282 1.28 2.32 -2.91
C PRO A 282 2.42 2.05 -3.91
N ILE A 283 3.08 0.89 -3.81
CA ILE A 283 4.18 0.48 -4.69
C ILE A 283 3.79 -0.82 -5.40
N LEU A 284 3.74 -0.77 -6.73
CA LEU A 284 3.59 -1.96 -7.57
C LEU A 284 4.97 -2.30 -8.12
N TYR A 285 5.54 -3.39 -7.65
CA TYR A 285 6.86 -3.88 -8.01
C TYR A 285 6.79 -4.84 -9.20
N ILE A 286 7.58 -4.57 -10.24
CA ILE A 286 7.69 -5.40 -11.45
C ILE A 286 9.17 -5.72 -11.69
N SER A 287 9.52 -7.00 -11.78
CA SER A 287 10.88 -7.41 -12.15
C SER A 287 10.87 -8.56 -13.13
N GLY A 288 11.81 -8.53 -14.07
CA GLY A 288 11.96 -9.57 -15.09
C GLY A 288 13.25 -9.42 -15.87
N PHE A 289 13.58 -10.47 -16.64
CA PHE A 289 14.74 -10.49 -17.53
C PHE A 289 14.33 -10.41 -19.00
N GLU A 290 13.34 -11.20 -19.39
CA GLU A 290 12.82 -11.26 -20.75
C GLU A 290 11.78 -10.17 -21.03
N ALA A 291 11.47 -9.96 -22.31
CA ALA A 291 10.46 -9.00 -22.73
C ALA A 291 9.08 -9.33 -22.14
N ALA A 292 8.57 -8.46 -21.27
CA ALA A 292 7.21 -8.54 -20.76
C ALA A 292 6.20 -8.08 -21.83
N LYS A 293 5.03 -8.72 -21.88
CA LYS A 293 3.95 -8.39 -22.81
C LYS A 293 2.74 -7.90 -22.01
N PHE A 294 2.20 -6.76 -22.41
CA PHE A 294 0.99 -6.18 -21.84
C PHE A 294 -0.01 -5.95 -22.97
N ASN A 295 -1.21 -6.51 -22.87
CA ASN A 295 -2.30 -6.17 -23.79
C ASN A 295 -2.93 -4.80 -23.40
N ASP A 296 -3.94 -4.34 -24.12
CA ASP A 296 -4.55 -3.03 -23.84
C ASP A 296 -5.37 -3.00 -22.54
N ALA A 297 -5.97 -4.13 -22.14
CA ALA A 297 -6.65 -4.25 -20.85
C ALA A 297 -5.66 -4.17 -19.68
N ASP A 298 -4.48 -4.81 -19.80
CA ASP A 298 -3.41 -4.73 -18.80
C ASP A 298 -2.94 -3.29 -18.63
N VAL A 299 -2.73 -2.58 -19.75
CA VAL A 299 -2.35 -1.16 -19.73
C VAL A 299 -3.44 -0.29 -19.11
N ALA A 300 -4.72 -0.59 -19.37
CA ALA A 300 -5.83 0.14 -18.74
C ALA A 300 -5.84 -0.04 -17.22
N ARG A 301 -5.59 -1.27 -16.71
CA ARG A 301 -5.46 -1.53 -15.26
C ARG A 301 -4.28 -0.77 -14.66
N LEU A 302 -3.11 -0.83 -15.28
CA LEU A 302 -1.92 -0.10 -14.82
C LEU A 302 -2.13 1.41 -14.84
N ARG A 303 -2.85 1.94 -15.84
CA ARG A 303 -3.24 3.35 -15.89
C ARG A 303 -4.16 3.71 -14.73
N SER A 304 -5.19 2.91 -14.46
CA SER A 304 -6.10 3.10 -13.32
C SER A 304 -5.36 3.08 -11.98
N TYR A 305 -4.43 2.13 -11.79
CA TYR A 305 -3.57 2.07 -10.61
C TYR A 305 -2.78 3.37 -10.41
N VAL A 306 -2.15 3.89 -11.47
CA VAL A 306 -1.43 5.17 -11.45
C VAL A 306 -2.37 6.35 -11.17
N GLN A 307 -3.56 6.39 -11.75
CA GLN A 307 -4.52 7.49 -11.55
C GLN A 307 -5.05 7.54 -10.10
N ARG A 308 -5.13 6.40 -9.41
CA ARG A 308 -5.47 6.33 -7.97
C ARG A 308 -4.29 6.61 -7.04
N GLY A 309 -3.14 7.02 -7.60
CA GLY A 309 -1.97 7.46 -6.83
C GLY A 309 -0.87 6.42 -6.65
N GLY A 310 -1.05 5.20 -7.14
CA GLY A 310 -0.04 4.15 -7.09
C GLY A 310 1.23 4.51 -7.85
N THR A 311 2.38 4.07 -7.36
CA THR A 311 3.67 4.20 -8.05
C THR A 311 4.13 2.83 -8.52
N ILE A 312 4.59 2.74 -9.76
CA ILE A 312 5.20 1.52 -10.31
C ILE A 312 6.71 1.62 -10.11
N PHE A 313 7.30 0.61 -9.48
CA PHE A 313 8.75 0.44 -9.40
C PHE A 313 9.13 -0.79 -10.23
N ALA A 314 9.91 -0.59 -11.28
CA ALA A 314 10.33 -1.66 -12.18
C ALA A 314 11.86 -1.82 -12.19
N GLU A 315 12.32 -3.05 -12.38
CA GLU A 315 13.74 -3.37 -12.47
C GLU A 315 14.01 -4.48 -13.47
N ALA A 316 15.02 -4.30 -14.32
CA ALA A 316 15.53 -5.39 -15.16
C ALA A 316 16.46 -6.30 -14.35
N ALA A 317 16.01 -7.52 -14.08
CA ALA A 317 16.83 -8.53 -13.43
C ALA A 317 18.11 -8.77 -14.23
N ASP A 318 19.27 -8.71 -13.59
CA ASP A 318 20.61 -8.87 -14.18
C ASP A 318 20.81 -8.20 -15.55
N GLY A 319 20.26 -7.00 -15.74
CA GLY A 319 20.42 -6.20 -16.96
C GLY A 319 19.61 -6.68 -18.18
N GLY A 320 18.49 -7.37 -17.97
CA GLY A 320 17.59 -7.88 -19.03
C GLY A 320 17.09 -6.82 -20.02
N LYS A 321 17.76 -6.67 -21.17
CA LYS A 321 17.46 -5.64 -22.19
C LYS A 321 16.06 -5.76 -22.79
N GLY A 322 15.56 -6.98 -22.97
CA GLY A 322 14.21 -7.23 -23.47
C GLY A 322 13.16 -6.68 -22.50
N PHE A 323 13.35 -6.91 -21.20
CA PHE A 323 12.49 -6.36 -20.16
C PHE A 323 12.55 -4.83 -20.12
N THR A 324 13.76 -4.24 -20.17
CA THR A 324 13.94 -2.78 -20.22
C THR A 324 13.15 -2.14 -21.36
N ALA A 325 13.29 -2.67 -22.58
CA ALA A 325 12.56 -2.16 -23.75
C ALA A 325 11.04 -2.28 -23.59
N SER A 326 10.55 -3.35 -22.95
CA SER A 326 9.13 -3.50 -22.63
C SER A 326 8.63 -2.45 -21.64
N MET A 327 9.41 -2.12 -20.60
CA MET A 327 9.04 -1.08 -19.63
C MET A 327 9.03 0.32 -20.25
N GLU A 328 10.02 0.64 -21.09
CA GLU A 328 10.06 1.92 -21.82
C GLU A 328 8.83 2.09 -22.72
N LYS A 329 8.44 1.03 -23.45
CA LYS A 329 7.21 1.03 -24.24
C LYS A 329 5.95 1.13 -23.37
N LEU A 330 5.92 0.47 -22.23
CA LEU A 330 4.79 0.47 -21.30
C LEU A 330 4.50 1.88 -20.77
N VAL A 331 5.54 2.64 -20.41
CA VAL A 331 5.40 4.03 -19.92
C VAL A 331 4.61 4.90 -20.90
N GLY A 332 4.97 4.86 -22.19
CA GLY A 332 4.27 5.62 -23.23
C GLY A 332 2.85 5.12 -23.52
N ARG A 333 2.55 3.84 -23.25
CA ARG A 333 1.19 3.26 -23.39
C ARG A 333 0.29 3.58 -22.20
N ILE A 334 0.84 3.61 -20.98
CA ILE A 334 0.12 4.06 -19.79
C ILE A 334 -0.27 5.53 -19.97
N ARG A 335 0.68 6.38 -20.40
CA ARG A 335 0.43 7.79 -20.64
C ARG A 335 1.15 8.25 -21.92
N ALA A 336 0.37 8.70 -22.90
CA ALA A 336 0.91 9.21 -24.16
C ALA A 336 1.89 10.36 -23.92
N GLY A 337 3.04 10.32 -24.61
CA GLY A 337 4.11 11.31 -24.48
C GLY A 337 4.97 11.18 -23.22
N ALA A 338 4.68 10.25 -22.31
CA ALA A 338 5.58 9.96 -21.20
C ALA A 338 6.79 9.14 -21.66
N ALA A 339 7.94 9.41 -21.05
CA ALA A 339 9.18 8.68 -21.28
C ALA A 339 9.97 8.58 -19.98
N LEU A 340 10.85 7.58 -19.90
CA LEU A 340 11.81 7.45 -18.80
C LEU A 340 12.98 8.41 -19.01
N SER A 341 13.33 9.14 -17.96
CA SER A 341 14.48 10.05 -17.92
C SER A 341 15.25 9.85 -16.63
N ALA A 342 16.57 10.07 -16.64
CA ALA A 342 17.40 9.95 -15.44
C ALA A 342 16.88 10.86 -14.33
N LEU A 343 16.74 10.32 -13.11
CA LEU A 343 16.34 11.13 -11.97
C LEU A 343 17.49 12.06 -11.55
N PRO A 344 17.22 13.35 -11.31
CA PRO A 344 18.26 14.29 -10.89
C PRO A 344 18.76 13.96 -9.48
N ALA A 345 19.98 14.39 -9.18
CA ALA A 345 20.67 14.04 -7.93
C ALA A 345 19.95 14.52 -6.66
N ASP A 346 19.17 15.59 -6.76
CA ASP A 346 18.37 16.20 -5.70
C ASP A 346 16.92 15.67 -5.64
N HIS A 347 16.56 14.72 -6.51
CA HIS A 347 15.23 14.11 -6.51
C HIS A 347 14.90 13.53 -5.13
N ALA A 348 13.65 13.68 -4.69
CA ALA A 348 13.19 13.28 -3.37
C ALA A 348 13.44 11.79 -3.04
N LEU A 349 13.45 10.91 -4.05
CA LEU A 349 13.84 9.49 -3.87
C LEU A 349 15.26 9.30 -3.33
N PHE A 350 16.17 10.25 -3.56
CA PHE A 350 17.55 10.21 -3.03
C PHE A 350 17.74 11.01 -1.75
N THR A 351 16.75 11.85 -1.37
CA THR A 351 16.90 12.85 -0.30
C THR A 351 15.86 12.74 0.81
N ALA A 352 14.76 12.01 0.59
CA ALA A 352 13.71 11.76 1.59
C ALA A 352 14.27 11.02 2.81
N LEU A 353 15.08 9.99 2.55
CA LEU A 353 15.92 9.36 3.55
C LEU A 353 17.25 10.11 3.65
N ARG A 354 17.53 10.73 4.80
CA ARG A 354 18.79 11.44 5.05
C ARG A 354 19.90 10.44 5.37
N GLN A 355 20.52 9.90 4.33
CA GLN A 355 21.65 9.00 4.46
C GLN A 355 22.72 9.26 3.40
N ALA A 356 23.93 8.77 3.65
CA ALA A 356 24.96 8.66 2.62
C ALA A 356 24.69 7.40 1.77
N TRP A 357 24.80 7.54 0.45
CA TRP A 357 24.76 6.43 -0.49
C TRP A 357 26.18 5.94 -0.72
N THR A 358 26.41 4.63 -0.62
CA THR A 358 27.71 4.02 -0.94
C THR A 358 27.89 3.96 -2.46
N ASN A 359 26.91 3.40 -3.15
CA ASN A 359 26.75 3.33 -4.59
C ASN A 359 25.30 3.69 -4.90
N ARG A 360 25.01 5.01 -4.99
CA ARG A 360 23.64 5.49 -5.24
C ARG A 360 23.05 4.82 -6.49
N PRO A 361 21.86 4.18 -6.37
CA PRO A 361 21.26 3.50 -7.51
C PRO A 361 20.96 4.41 -8.71
N HIS A 362 21.16 3.90 -9.91
CA HIS A 362 20.81 4.53 -11.18
C HIS A 362 19.32 4.34 -11.45
N LEU A 363 18.58 5.43 -11.27
CA LEU A 363 17.13 5.44 -11.44
C LEU A 363 16.73 6.36 -12.58
N ARG A 364 15.79 5.88 -13.38
CA ARG A 364 15.03 6.66 -14.34
C ARG A 364 13.58 6.76 -13.88
N GLY A 365 12.90 7.83 -14.25
CA GLY A 365 11.49 8.00 -13.91
C GLY A 365 10.67 8.67 -14.99
N ALA A 366 9.37 8.40 -14.95
CA ALA A 366 8.35 9.13 -15.68
C ALA A 366 7.52 9.93 -14.67
N SER A 367 7.39 11.23 -14.93
CA SER A 367 6.64 12.16 -14.09
C SER A 367 5.49 12.76 -14.89
N ASP A 368 4.42 13.12 -14.19
CA ASP A 368 3.29 13.86 -14.75
C ASP A 368 3.35 15.36 -14.42
N GLY A 369 4.46 15.82 -13.82
CA GLY A 369 4.68 17.18 -13.33
C GLY A 369 4.30 17.36 -11.85
N THR A 370 3.61 16.38 -11.26
CA THR A 370 3.21 16.37 -9.85
C THR A 370 3.98 15.31 -9.06
N ARG A 371 4.12 14.11 -9.62
CA ARG A 371 4.86 13.01 -8.99
C ARG A 371 5.54 12.14 -10.04
N THR A 372 6.60 11.46 -9.62
CA THR A 372 7.22 10.38 -10.38
C THR A 372 6.39 9.12 -10.13
N TRP A 373 5.54 8.77 -11.10
CA TRP A 373 4.58 7.66 -10.99
C TRP A 373 5.12 6.33 -11.51
N PHE A 374 6.19 6.38 -12.31
CA PHE A 374 6.96 5.20 -12.71
C PHE A 374 8.43 5.44 -12.39
N VAL A 375 9.05 4.49 -11.70
CA VAL A 375 10.48 4.46 -11.41
C VAL A 375 11.04 3.18 -12.02
N PHE A 376 12.12 3.30 -12.77
CA PHE A 376 12.85 2.18 -13.34
C PHE A 376 14.27 2.18 -12.78
N SER A 377 14.73 1.07 -12.22
CA SER A 377 16.13 0.90 -11.85
C SER A 377 16.91 0.23 -12.98
N ASP A 378 18.04 0.85 -13.35
CA ASP A 378 19.02 0.26 -14.28
C ASP A 378 19.98 -0.70 -13.57
N ASP A 379 19.97 -0.73 -12.24
CA ASP A 379 20.76 -1.64 -11.42
C ASP A 379 19.93 -2.89 -11.05
N TYR A 380 20.60 -3.95 -10.60
CA TYR A 380 19.96 -5.22 -10.23
C TYR A 380 19.79 -5.37 -8.71
N LEU A 381 18.85 -4.61 -8.12
CA LEU A 381 18.61 -4.54 -6.67
C LEU A 381 17.90 -5.80 -6.14
N ALA A 382 17.08 -6.46 -6.96
CA ALA A 382 16.32 -7.64 -6.56
C ALA A 382 17.23 -8.79 -6.09
N ALA A 383 18.48 -8.87 -6.58
CA ALA A 383 19.46 -9.83 -6.09
C ALA A 383 19.80 -9.60 -4.61
N ASP A 384 20.04 -8.35 -4.22
CA ASP A 384 20.36 -7.99 -2.84
C ASP A 384 19.14 -8.16 -1.93
N TRP A 385 17.95 -7.80 -2.42
CA TRP A 385 16.70 -8.06 -1.71
C TRP A 385 16.48 -9.56 -1.50
N GLN A 386 16.63 -10.37 -2.53
CA GLN A 386 16.52 -11.84 -2.47
C GLN A 386 17.49 -12.45 -1.45
N MET A 387 18.76 -12.06 -1.52
CA MET A 387 19.80 -12.58 -0.64
C MET A 387 19.79 -11.96 0.76
N ASN A 388 18.91 -10.97 0.99
CA ASN A 388 18.79 -10.22 2.24
C ASN A 388 20.11 -9.54 2.66
N ARG A 389 20.78 -8.89 1.71
CA ARG A 389 22.01 -8.09 1.91
C ARG A 389 21.66 -6.67 2.38
N THR A 390 21.27 -6.55 3.63
CA THR A 390 20.77 -5.30 4.23
C THR A 390 21.81 -4.19 4.31
N GLU A 391 23.08 -4.51 4.11
CA GLU A 391 24.20 -3.57 4.01
C GLU A 391 24.27 -2.83 2.66
N SER A 392 23.58 -3.29 1.63
CA SER A 392 23.57 -2.63 0.31
C SER A 392 22.57 -1.49 0.25
N ASP A 393 22.79 -0.54 -0.66
CA ASP A 393 21.90 0.62 -0.87
C ASP A 393 20.50 0.25 -1.39
N ALA A 394 20.28 -1.01 -1.79
CA ALA A 394 18.98 -1.51 -2.23
C ALA A 394 17.90 -1.40 -1.15
N PHE A 395 18.24 -1.71 0.11
CA PHE A 395 17.28 -1.67 1.22
C PHE A 395 16.94 -0.25 1.67
N PRO A 396 17.91 0.65 1.85
CA PRO A 396 17.61 2.05 2.06
C PRO A 396 16.86 2.72 0.91
N LEU A 397 17.12 2.32 -0.34
CA LEU A 397 16.32 2.81 -1.47
C LEU A 397 14.85 2.40 -1.31
N ALA A 398 14.56 1.16 -0.92
CA ALA A 398 13.18 0.74 -0.68
C ALA A 398 12.50 1.56 0.42
N LEU A 399 13.22 1.90 1.50
CA LEU A 399 12.71 2.80 2.54
C LEU A 399 12.49 4.21 2.00
N SER A 400 13.44 4.76 1.25
CA SER A 400 13.32 6.09 0.65
C SER A 400 12.16 6.16 -0.34
N LEU A 401 11.94 5.10 -1.13
CA LEU A 401 10.79 4.94 -2.01
C LEU A 401 9.48 4.94 -1.22
N LEU A 402 9.38 4.16 -0.13
CA LEU A 402 8.20 4.15 0.72
C LEU A 402 7.91 5.54 1.31
N LEU A 403 8.93 6.20 1.84
CA LEU A 403 8.83 7.56 2.39
C LEU A 403 8.40 8.57 1.32
N TYR A 404 8.92 8.43 0.09
CA TYR A 404 8.55 9.26 -1.05
C TYR A 404 7.09 9.09 -1.43
N VAL A 405 6.63 7.87 -1.68
CA VAL A 405 5.24 7.60 -2.14
C VAL A 405 4.20 7.86 -1.06
N THR A 406 4.60 7.85 0.22
CA THR A 406 3.69 8.15 1.34
C THR A 406 3.71 9.61 1.75
N ASP A 407 4.56 10.45 1.16
CA ASP A 407 4.86 11.83 1.59
C ASP A 407 5.17 11.91 3.09
N LEU A 408 6.01 11.00 3.58
CA LEU A 408 6.34 10.79 5.01
C LEU A 408 5.14 10.43 5.91
N GLY A 409 3.99 10.13 5.33
CA GLY A 409 2.77 9.75 6.04
C GLY A 409 2.71 8.27 6.40
N ALA A 410 1.70 7.90 7.19
CA ALA A 410 1.40 6.51 7.50
C ALA A 410 0.79 5.78 6.30
N LEU A 411 1.13 4.50 6.12
CA LEU A 411 0.39 3.61 5.24
C LEU A 411 -1.03 3.39 5.79
N ALA A 412 -1.98 3.23 4.88
CA ALA A 412 -3.35 2.90 5.25
C ALA A 412 -3.42 1.41 5.62
N GLY A 413 -4.03 1.10 6.77
CA GLY A 413 -4.24 -0.29 7.19
C GLY A 413 -5.25 -1.00 6.30
N ARG A 414 -5.31 -2.33 6.42
CA ARG A 414 -6.36 -3.12 5.77
C ARG A 414 -7.74 -2.63 6.22
N PHE A 415 -8.69 -2.62 5.29
CA PHE A 415 -10.05 -2.09 5.50
C PHE A 415 -10.13 -0.60 5.84
N SER A 416 -9.06 0.17 5.60
CA SER A 416 -9.15 1.63 5.73
C SER A 416 -10.25 2.17 4.80
N THR A 417 -11.12 3.02 5.35
CA THR A 417 -12.23 3.61 4.62
C THR A 417 -12.17 5.13 4.70
N ALA A 418 -12.68 5.78 3.66
CA ALA A 418 -12.88 7.23 3.67
C ALA A 418 -14.03 7.64 4.60
N VAL A 419 -14.98 6.74 4.84
CA VAL A 419 -16.20 6.95 5.62
C VAL A 419 -15.87 6.93 7.12
N PRO A 420 -16.26 7.95 7.90
CA PRO A 420 -16.02 7.96 9.34
C PRO A 420 -16.91 6.93 10.07
N PRO A 421 -16.55 6.51 11.29
CA PRO A 421 -17.42 5.65 12.08
C PRO A 421 -18.66 6.41 12.56
N GLY A 422 -19.83 5.75 12.56
CA GLY A 422 -21.09 6.33 13.01
C GLY A 422 -22.26 5.91 12.13
N GLU A 423 -23.47 6.37 12.49
CA GLU A 423 -24.62 6.31 11.60
C GLU A 423 -24.49 7.39 10.51
N GLY A 424 -24.82 7.02 9.27
CA GLY A 424 -24.83 7.98 8.17
C GLY A 424 -26.05 8.90 8.24
N ALA A 425 -25.90 10.10 7.68
CA ALA A 425 -26.97 11.07 7.49
C ALA A 425 -28.12 10.49 6.65
N GLU A 426 -29.32 11.03 6.89
CA GLU A 426 -30.49 10.67 6.10
C GLU A 426 -30.32 11.01 4.61
N ALA A 427 -31.00 10.24 3.78
CA ALA A 427 -30.91 10.41 2.34
C ALA A 427 -31.55 11.73 1.90
N ARG A 428 -30.79 12.62 1.25
CA ARG A 428 -31.40 13.75 0.53
C ARG A 428 -32.00 13.26 -0.79
N ASP A 429 -33.12 13.87 -1.17
CA ASP A 429 -33.76 13.61 -2.45
C ASP A 429 -32.91 14.13 -3.63
N GLY A 430 -32.93 13.39 -4.74
CA GLY A 430 -32.22 13.76 -5.96
C GLY A 430 -30.74 13.35 -6.01
N ARG A 431 -30.05 13.80 -7.06
CA ARG A 431 -28.63 13.51 -7.33
C ARG A 431 -27.94 14.79 -7.75
N LEU A 432 -26.74 15.05 -7.21
CA LEU A 432 -25.89 16.12 -7.69
C LEU A 432 -25.01 15.62 -8.84
N ILE A 433 -25.21 16.21 -10.00
CA ILE A 433 -24.41 15.97 -11.20
C ILE A 433 -23.16 16.85 -11.12
N VAL A 434 -22.00 16.23 -11.15
CA VAL A 434 -20.70 16.91 -11.20
C VAL A 434 -20.08 16.71 -12.58
N ALA A 435 -19.71 17.79 -13.26
CA ALA A 435 -19.03 17.71 -14.54
C ALA A 435 -17.58 18.20 -14.41
N ARG A 436 -16.62 17.37 -14.84
CA ARG A 436 -15.22 17.80 -14.96
C ARG A 436 -15.01 18.56 -16.27
N ALA A 437 -14.50 19.78 -16.17
CA ALA A 437 -14.21 20.61 -17.32
C ALA A 437 -12.94 20.14 -18.03
N ARG A 438 -13.09 19.73 -19.29
CA ARG A 438 -11.99 19.52 -20.24
C ARG A 438 -11.62 20.86 -20.89
N PHE A 439 -10.35 21.23 -20.75
CA PHE A 439 -9.78 22.45 -21.31
C PHE A 439 -8.41 22.17 -21.93
N GLY A 440 -8.02 22.97 -22.91
CA GLY A 440 -6.77 22.76 -23.65
C GLY A 440 -6.81 21.55 -24.59
N SER A 441 -5.65 21.26 -25.18
CA SER A 441 -5.43 20.11 -26.06
C SER A 441 -4.65 18.97 -25.38
N ASP A 442 -4.23 19.15 -24.12
CA ASP A 442 -3.57 18.14 -23.32
C ASP A 442 -4.52 17.49 -22.30
N ASP A 443 -4.14 16.31 -21.81
CA ASP A 443 -4.91 15.58 -20.79
C ASP A 443 -4.54 16.04 -19.38
N ASP A 444 -4.35 17.35 -19.19
CA ASP A 444 -3.97 17.89 -17.88
C ASP A 444 -5.13 17.84 -16.88
N TRP A 445 -6.33 18.17 -17.35
CA TRP A 445 -7.61 18.11 -16.62
C TRP A 445 -7.92 16.69 -16.07
N ASP A 446 -7.39 15.66 -16.72
CA ASP A 446 -7.69 14.27 -16.38
C ASP A 446 -6.87 13.75 -15.19
N ALA A 447 -5.97 14.56 -14.63
CA ALA A 447 -5.27 14.24 -13.38
C ALA A 447 -6.22 13.88 -12.23
N ALA A 448 -7.44 14.41 -12.26
CA ALA A 448 -8.44 14.28 -11.22
C ALA A 448 -9.52 13.22 -11.49
N GLU A 449 -9.28 12.26 -12.39
CA GLU A 449 -10.27 11.23 -12.76
C GLU A 449 -10.83 10.46 -11.55
N ALA A 450 -10.00 10.09 -10.57
CA ALA A 450 -10.43 9.34 -9.40
C ALA A 450 -11.12 10.18 -8.31
N THR A 451 -11.21 11.50 -8.46
CA THR A 451 -11.59 12.44 -7.39
C THR A 451 -13.01 12.23 -6.89
N TRP A 452 -13.99 12.19 -7.79
CA TRP A 452 -15.41 12.19 -7.40
C TRP A 452 -15.89 10.82 -6.94
N ALA A 453 -15.40 9.74 -7.56
CA ALA A 453 -15.64 8.38 -7.09
C ALA A 453 -15.13 8.18 -5.65
N ALA A 454 -13.98 8.78 -5.29
CA ALA A 454 -13.39 8.66 -3.96
C ALA A 454 -14.15 9.44 -2.86
N VAL A 455 -14.77 10.57 -3.19
CA VAL A 455 -15.51 11.40 -2.21
C VAL A 455 -16.98 10.99 -2.08
N ALA A 456 -17.58 10.37 -3.10
CA ALA A 456 -19.00 10.05 -3.12
C ALA A 456 -19.50 9.26 -1.88
N PRO A 457 -18.80 8.20 -1.41
CA PRO A 457 -19.22 7.49 -0.20
C PRO A 457 -19.19 8.38 1.06
N TYR A 458 -18.19 9.26 1.17
CA TYR A 458 -18.08 10.20 2.29
C TYR A 458 -19.18 11.24 2.26
N ALA A 459 -19.43 11.87 1.11
CA ALA A 459 -20.48 12.87 0.95
C ALA A 459 -21.89 12.27 1.21
N ARG A 460 -22.10 11.01 0.80
CA ARG A 460 -23.32 10.28 1.08
C ARG A 460 -23.50 10.03 2.58
N HIS A 461 -22.45 9.58 3.25
CA HIS A 461 -22.51 9.27 4.68
C HIS A 461 -22.66 10.52 5.54
N GLU A 462 -21.94 11.60 5.25
CA GLU A 462 -21.87 12.76 6.15
C GLU A 462 -22.99 13.77 5.90
N ALA A 463 -23.45 13.91 4.65
CA ALA A 463 -24.39 14.95 4.26
C ALA A 463 -25.63 14.42 3.53
N GLY A 464 -25.78 13.10 3.38
CA GLY A 464 -26.90 12.51 2.66
C GLY A 464 -26.87 12.71 1.14
N VAL A 465 -25.81 13.33 0.61
CA VAL A 465 -25.73 13.77 -0.79
C VAL A 465 -25.29 12.62 -1.70
N THR A 466 -26.10 12.34 -2.73
CA THR A 466 -25.74 11.41 -3.80
C THR A 466 -25.03 12.15 -4.93
N VAL A 467 -23.76 11.84 -5.16
CA VAL A 467 -22.94 12.45 -6.22
C VAL A 467 -22.88 11.53 -7.45
N VAL A 468 -23.09 12.09 -8.63
CA VAL A 468 -22.90 11.42 -9.92
C VAL A 468 -21.97 12.26 -10.79
N GLU A 469 -20.84 11.70 -11.19
CA GLU A 469 -19.98 12.35 -12.18
C GLU A 469 -20.60 12.19 -13.58
N ALA A 470 -20.96 13.31 -14.21
CA ALA A 470 -21.11 13.37 -15.65
C ALA A 470 -19.71 13.32 -16.27
N GLY A 471 -19.55 12.50 -17.31
CA GLY A 471 -18.28 12.40 -18.05
C GLY A 471 -17.73 13.78 -18.47
N PRO A 472 -16.46 13.85 -18.87
CA PRO A 472 -15.79 15.13 -19.08
C PRO A 472 -16.52 16.00 -20.09
N VAL A 473 -16.80 17.25 -19.71
CA VAL A 473 -17.49 18.23 -20.56
C VAL A 473 -16.46 19.16 -21.19
N LYS A 474 -16.54 19.38 -22.50
CA LYS A 474 -15.72 20.42 -23.11
C LYS A 474 -16.20 21.76 -22.59
N LEU A 475 -15.28 22.60 -22.15
CA LEU A 475 -15.64 23.92 -21.61
C LEU A 475 -16.22 24.88 -22.68
N THR A 476 -16.44 24.43 -23.91
CA THR A 476 -17.13 25.17 -24.98
C THR A 476 -18.60 24.78 -25.14
N ASP A 477 -19.02 23.70 -24.49
CA ASP A 477 -20.35 23.12 -24.65
C ASP A 477 -21.28 23.60 -23.50
N PRO A 478 -22.62 23.53 -23.66
CA PRO A 478 -23.54 23.80 -22.56
C PRO A 478 -23.26 22.90 -21.35
N ILE A 479 -23.27 23.48 -20.15
CA ILE A 479 -23.03 22.76 -18.91
C ILE A 479 -24.38 22.27 -18.37
N HIS A 480 -24.54 20.95 -18.26
CA HIS A 480 -25.70 20.31 -17.66
C HIS A 480 -25.29 19.61 -16.36
N ALA A 481 -24.89 20.40 -15.36
CA ALA A 481 -24.38 19.90 -14.08
C ALA A 481 -24.72 20.87 -12.93
N ASN A 482 -24.85 20.33 -11.72
CA ASN A 482 -25.00 21.12 -10.51
C ASN A 482 -23.66 21.74 -10.07
N LEU A 483 -22.56 21.02 -10.33
CA LEU A 483 -21.19 21.46 -10.02
C LEU A 483 -20.29 21.28 -11.25
N LEU A 484 -19.67 22.37 -11.71
CA LEU A 484 -18.55 22.32 -12.62
C LEU A 484 -17.24 22.22 -11.83
N HIS A 485 -16.40 21.26 -12.15
CA HIS A 485 -15.08 21.10 -11.53
C HIS A 485 -13.96 21.40 -12.51
N LEU A 486 -13.07 22.31 -12.14
CA LEU A 486 -11.90 22.67 -12.93
C LEU A 486 -10.62 22.49 -12.10
N THR A 487 -9.70 21.67 -12.59
CA THR A 487 -8.42 21.43 -11.93
C THR A 487 -7.33 21.07 -12.94
N GLY A 488 -6.08 21.32 -12.60
CA GLY A 488 -4.94 21.03 -13.47
C GLY A 488 -3.59 21.23 -12.79
N ARG A 489 -2.53 20.81 -13.48
CA ARG A 489 -1.13 20.89 -13.03
C ARG A 489 -0.34 21.95 -13.79
N ARG A 490 -0.83 22.42 -14.95
CA ARG A 490 -0.15 23.38 -15.83
C ARG A 490 -0.89 24.70 -15.90
N GLN A 491 -0.29 25.68 -16.57
CA GLN A 491 -0.98 26.94 -16.84
C GLN A 491 -2.30 26.69 -17.58
N LEU A 492 -3.40 27.22 -17.04
CA LEU A 492 -4.72 27.15 -17.65
C LEU A 492 -4.72 27.90 -18.99
N LYS A 493 -5.03 27.19 -20.07
CA LYS A 493 -5.20 27.74 -21.42
C LYS A 493 -6.65 27.56 -21.87
N ARG A 494 -7.29 28.64 -22.32
CA ARG A 494 -8.71 28.65 -22.71
C ARG A 494 -8.97 29.51 -23.93
N SER A 495 -10.02 29.16 -24.67
CA SER A 495 -10.59 29.95 -25.76
C SER A 495 -11.61 30.96 -25.23
N ASP A 496 -11.93 31.98 -26.04
CA ASP A 496 -12.97 32.95 -25.71
C ASP A 496 -14.35 32.30 -25.56
N ALA A 497 -14.66 31.29 -26.37
CA ALA A 497 -15.86 30.49 -26.21
C ALA A 497 -15.92 29.81 -24.83
N GLY A 498 -14.79 29.30 -24.35
CA GLY A 498 -14.70 28.72 -23.01
C GLY A 498 -14.96 29.72 -21.88
N ARG A 499 -14.43 30.94 -22.03
CA ARG A 499 -14.73 32.05 -21.10
C ARG A 499 -16.22 32.40 -21.11
N ALA A 500 -16.85 32.44 -22.28
CA ALA A 500 -18.26 32.76 -22.42
C ALA A 500 -19.17 31.71 -21.74
N VAL A 501 -18.85 30.43 -21.86
CA VAL A 501 -19.57 29.36 -21.15
C VAL A 501 -19.44 29.53 -19.64
N GLN A 502 -18.22 29.71 -19.14
CA GLN A 502 -17.98 29.77 -17.71
C GLN A 502 -18.55 31.04 -17.04
N ARG A 503 -18.59 32.18 -17.73
CA ARG A 503 -19.24 33.40 -17.22
C ARG A 503 -20.70 33.19 -16.82
N ARG A 504 -21.37 32.23 -17.45
CA ARG A 504 -22.77 31.88 -17.18
C ARG A 504 -22.95 30.95 -15.99
N VAL A 505 -21.86 30.39 -15.43
CA VAL A 505 -21.93 29.60 -14.21
C VAL A 505 -22.51 30.45 -13.08
N GLY A 506 -23.53 29.92 -12.42
CA GLY A 506 -24.20 30.59 -11.31
C GLY A 506 -25.35 31.50 -11.75
N GLU A 507 -25.55 31.72 -13.05
CA GLU A 507 -26.75 32.40 -13.57
C GLU A 507 -27.99 31.53 -13.34
N ASN A 508 -27.91 30.21 -13.58
CA ASN A 508 -29.03 29.28 -13.36
C ASN A 508 -28.88 28.46 -12.06
N GLY A 509 -27.91 28.81 -11.21
CA GLY A 509 -27.68 28.17 -9.91
C GLY A 509 -26.60 27.09 -9.87
N GLU A 510 -25.91 26.85 -10.99
CA GLU A 510 -24.71 26.02 -11.01
C GLU A 510 -23.61 26.62 -10.11
N LYS A 511 -22.83 25.76 -9.46
CA LYS A 511 -21.63 26.16 -8.75
C LYS A 511 -20.39 25.70 -9.52
N GLU A 512 -19.29 26.41 -9.37
CA GLU A 512 -17.98 25.97 -9.87
C GLU A 512 -16.98 25.81 -8.72
N LEU A 513 -16.28 24.69 -8.72
CA LEU A 513 -15.11 24.45 -7.88
C LEU A 513 -13.86 24.48 -8.75
N VAL A 514 -12.91 25.33 -8.39
CA VAL A 514 -11.60 25.42 -9.03
C VAL A 514 -10.51 25.17 -8.00
N ASP A 515 -9.67 24.16 -8.23
CA ASP A 515 -8.52 23.88 -7.38
C ASP A 515 -7.26 23.61 -8.20
N ALA A 516 -6.09 23.82 -7.61
CA ALA A 516 -4.82 23.47 -8.24
C ALA A 516 -4.41 22.04 -7.85
N PHE A 517 -4.38 21.13 -8.83
CA PHE A 517 -4.04 19.72 -8.59
C PHE A 517 -2.62 19.62 -8.00
N ALA A 518 -2.51 18.92 -6.86
CA ALA A 518 -1.33 18.84 -6.00
C ALA A 518 -0.68 20.20 -5.62
N GLY A 519 -1.43 21.29 -5.76
CA GLY A 519 -1.03 22.64 -5.40
C GLY A 519 -0.17 23.32 -6.44
N SER A 520 -0.34 22.98 -7.73
CA SER A 520 0.41 23.59 -8.83
C SER A 520 0.32 25.13 -8.81
N PRO A 521 1.44 25.85 -8.61
CA PRO A 521 1.43 27.31 -8.63
C PRO A 521 1.04 27.87 -10.00
N ALA A 522 1.48 27.24 -11.09
CA ALA A 522 1.21 27.69 -12.45
C ALA A 522 -0.29 27.61 -12.77
N PHE A 523 -0.96 26.53 -12.38
CA PHE A 523 -2.41 26.42 -12.53
C PHE A 523 -3.12 27.41 -11.60
N ALA A 524 -2.77 27.44 -10.31
CA ALA A 524 -3.41 28.32 -9.33
C ALA A 524 -3.39 29.80 -9.75
N GLU A 525 -2.24 30.30 -10.21
CA GLU A 525 -2.08 31.69 -10.61
C GLU A 525 -2.88 32.03 -11.87
N SER A 526 -2.78 31.18 -12.89
CA SER A 526 -3.47 31.40 -14.16
C SER A 526 -4.99 31.25 -14.04
N ALA A 527 -5.47 30.24 -13.30
CA ALA A 527 -6.87 30.06 -13.00
C ALA A 527 -7.45 31.24 -12.22
N ARG A 528 -6.75 31.71 -11.18
CA ARG A 528 -7.16 32.90 -10.42
C ARG A 528 -7.29 34.12 -11.33
N ARG A 529 -6.29 34.40 -12.18
CA ARG A 529 -6.31 35.54 -13.10
C ARG A 529 -7.49 35.47 -14.07
N GLU A 530 -7.75 34.30 -14.65
CA GLU A 530 -8.89 34.11 -15.57
C GLU A 530 -10.23 34.33 -14.84
N LEU A 531 -10.39 33.76 -13.65
CA LEU A 531 -11.58 33.97 -12.82
C LEU A 531 -11.77 35.45 -12.46
N GLU A 532 -10.71 36.14 -12.07
CA GLU A 532 -10.76 37.57 -11.73
C GLU A 532 -11.11 38.44 -12.95
N ALA A 533 -10.65 38.07 -14.15
CA ALA A 533 -11.00 38.75 -15.39
C ALA A 533 -12.47 38.56 -15.79
N MET A 534 -13.13 37.48 -15.35
CA MET A 534 -14.53 37.20 -15.67
C MET A 534 -15.50 37.71 -14.61
N PHE A 535 -15.14 37.61 -13.33
CA PHE A 535 -16.04 37.85 -12.21
C PHE A 535 -15.61 38.99 -11.28
N GLY A 536 -14.47 39.63 -11.58
CA GLY A 536 -13.84 40.60 -10.67
C GLY A 536 -13.01 39.94 -9.57
N ALA A 537 -12.41 40.76 -8.70
CA ALA A 537 -11.50 40.27 -7.66
C ALA A 537 -12.15 39.19 -6.78
N LEU A 538 -11.50 38.04 -6.65
CA LEU A 538 -11.98 36.95 -5.78
C LEU A 538 -11.81 37.33 -4.31
N ALA A 539 -12.93 37.40 -3.59
CA ALA A 539 -12.93 37.71 -2.16
C ALA A 539 -12.57 36.47 -1.33
N PRO A 540 -11.85 36.61 -0.20
CA PRO A 540 -11.70 35.52 0.76
C PRO A 540 -13.07 35.01 1.23
N LEU A 541 -13.20 33.72 1.49
CA LEU A 541 -14.41 33.18 2.10
C LEU A 541 -14.54 33.71 3.53
N GLU A 542 -15.55 34.55 3.75
CA GLU A 542 -15.84 35.20 5.03
C GLU A 542 -16.15 34.15 6.11
N GLY A 543 -15.63 34.37 7.33
CA GLY A 543 -15.74 33.38 8.41
C GLY A 543 -17.17 33.16 8.92
N ASN A 544 -18.12 34.03 8.60
CA ASN A 544 -19.54 33.88 8.94
C ASN A 544 -20.39 33.38 7.76
N ALA A 545 -19.80 33.20 6.57
CA ALA A 545 -20.53 32.72 5.40
C ALA A 545 -21.04 31.29 5.64
N PRO A 546 -22.26 30.92 5.20
CA PRO A 546 -22.81 29.58 5.43
C PRO A 546 -21.87 28.43 5.04
N LEU A 547 -21.15 28.58 3.92
CA LEU A 547 -20.13 27.62 3.46
C LEU A 547 -18.96 27.47 4.43
N ALA A 548 -18.54 28.56 5.07
CA ALA A 548 -17.41 28.58 5.99
C ALA A 548 -17.75 27.93 7.32
N VAL A 549 -18.93 28.23 7.89
CA VAL A 549 -19.37 27.69 9.18
C VAL A 549 -20.09 26.35 9.06
N GLY A 550 -20.39 25.89 7.85
CA GLY A 550 -21.14 24.65 7.62
C GLY A 550 -22.59 24.74 8.08
N ARG A 551 -23.28 25.86 7.84
CA ARG A 551 -24.70 26.05 8.20
C ARG A 551 -25.61 25.32 7.22
N PHE A 552 -25.48 24.00 7.18
CA PHE A 552 -26.30 23.07 6.43
C PHE A 552 -26.22 21.69 7.09
N GLU A 553 -27.18 20.82 6.82
CA GLU A 553 -27.19 19.46 7.36
C GLU A 553 -25.96 18.66 6.89
N GLY A 554 -25.20 18.09 7.83
CA GLY A 554 -23.90 17.44 7.55
C GLY A 554 -22.74 18.41 7.31
N GLY A 555 -22.97 19.72 7.47
CA GLY A 555 -21.95 20.75 7.35
C GLY A 555 -21.01 20.82 8.54
N VAL A 556 -19.75 21.11 8.26
CA VAL A 556 -18.72 21.27 9.28
C VAL A 556 -18.10 22.65 9.23
N ASP A 557 -17.69 23.14 10.40
CA ASP A 557 -17.00 24.42 10.52
C ASP A 557 -15.60 24.34 9.85
N LEU A 558 -15.40 25.08 8.76
CA LEU A 558 -14.13 25.21 8.03
C LEU A 558 -13.29 26.39 8.52
N THR A 559 -13.78 27.18 9.48
CA THR A 559 -13.02 28.27 10.09
C THR A 559 -11.97 27.77 11.08
N ARG A 560 -12.06 26.49 11.49
CA ARG A 560 -11.15 25.83 12.42
C ARG A 560 -11.04 24.32 12.17
N GLY A 561 -9.97 23.71 12.69
CA GLY A 561 -9.76 22.26 12.65
C GLY A 561 -9.51 21.66 11.26
N VAL A 562 -9.26 22.51 10.25
CA VAL A 562 -8.80 22.11 8.92
C VAL A 562 -7.31 21.82 9.00
N ARG A 563 -6.80 20.85 8.24
CA ARG A 563 -5.40 20.46 8.24
C ARG A 563 -4.84 20.46 6.82
N TYR A 564 -3.59 20.90 6.71
CA TYR A 564 -2.82 20.96 5.47
C TYR A 564 -1.66 19.98 5.50
N ALA A 565 -1.27 19.50 4.32
CA ALA A 565 0.00 18.81 4.13
C ALA A 565 1.16 19.72 4.56
N LEU A 566 2.30 19.12 4.92
CA LEU A 566 3.44 19.86 5.47
C LEU A 566 3.91 21.05 4.60
N PRO A 567 4.02 20.92 3.25
CA PRO A 567 4.42 22.03 2.38
C PRO A 567 3.44 23.20 2.44
N ALA A 568 2.13 22.94 2.28
CA ALA A 568 1.09 23.96 2.36
C ALA A 568 1.05 24.64 3.74
N ARG A 569 1.15 23.86 4.82
CA ARG A 569 1.22 24.37 6.19
C ARG A 569 2.40 25.31 6.40
N ARG A 570 3.58 24.98 5.84
CA ARG A 570 4.77 25.85 5.90
C ARG A 570 4.58 27.12 5.07
N ALA A 571 3.95 27.02 3.89
CA ALA A 571 3.63 28.17 3.06
C ALA A 571 2.68 29.15 3.77
N LEU A 572 1.61 28.65 4.39
CA LEU A 572 0.66 29.44 5.18
C LEU A 572 1.36 30.17 6.34
N ARG A 573 2.18 29.47 7.13
CA ARG A 573 2.94 30.11 8.22
C ARG A 573 3.86 31.23 7.74
N ARG A 574 4.57 31.01 6.62
CA ARG A 574 5.44 32.05 6.03
C ARG A 574 4.65 33.26 5.55
N ALA A 575 3.42 33.06 5.10
CA ALA A 575 2.51 34.13 4.70
C ALA A 575 1.78 34.80 5.87
N GLY A 576 2.03 34.39 7.13
CA GLY A 576 1.33 34.92 8.30
C GLY A 576 -0.15 34.50 8.37
N LEU A 577 -0.54 33.43 7.68
CA LEU A 577 -1.90 32.93 7.62
C LEU A 577 -2.15 31.81 8.64
N GLU A 578 -3.37 31.75 9.16
CA GLU A 578 -3.83 30.67 10.06
C GLU A 578 -3.71 29.31 9.38
N VAL A 579 -3.27 28.28 10.12
CA VAL A 579 -3.00 26.94 9.55
C VAL A 579 -4.12 25.94 9.80
N ASP A 580 -5.13 26.33 10.54
CA ASP A 580 -6.27 25.52 10.99
C ASP A 580 -7.60 25.96 10.37
N ARG A 581 -7.57 26.93 9.45
CA ARG A 581 -8.71 27.46 8.69
C ARG A 581 -8.60 27.12 7.20
N ALA A 582 -9.73 26.90 6.52
CA ALA A 582 -9.76 26.78 5.07
C ALA A 582 -9.54 28.14 4.37
N HIS A 583 -8.49 28.21 3.53
CA HIS A 583 -8.13 29.36 2.71
C HIS A 583 -8.77 29.27 1.31
N LEU A 584 -10.08 29.48 1.26
CA LEU A 584 -10.85 29.54 0.02
C LEU A 584 -11.09 31.00 -0.41
N LYS A 585 -11.18 31.22 -1.73
CA LYS A 585 -11.68 32.47 -2.31
C LYS A 585 -12.96 32.20 -3.07
N VAL A 586 -13.80 33.23 -3.22
CA VAL A 586 -15.09 33.12 -3.90
C VAL A 586 -15.33 34.27 -4.87
N ALA A 587 -16.01 33.96 -5.97
CA ALA A 587 -16.70 34.95 -6.79
C ALA A 587 -18.20 34.87 -6.50
N ARG A 588 -18.87 36.03 -6.40
CA ARG A 588 -20.30 36.09 -6.13
C ARG A 588 -21.09 36.46 -7.40
N VAL A 589 -22.11 35.66 -7.72
CA VAL A 589 -23.08 35.92 -8.80
C VAL A 589 -24.47 35.92 -8.17
N GLY A 590 -25.22 37.02 -8.32
CA GLY A 590 -26.52 37.19 -7.65
C GLY A 590 -26.44 37.05 -6.12
N GLY A 591 -25.35 37.53 -5.49
CA GLY A 591 -25.11 37.44 -4.04
C GLY A 591 -24.63 36.06 -3.54
N ARG A 592 -24.76 35.00 -4.34
CA ARG A 592 -24.35 33.63 -4.00
C ARG A 592 -22.88 33.40 -4.34
N ALA A 593 -22.16 32.63 -3.54
CA ALA A 593 -20.79 32.20 -3.85
C ALA A 593 -20.80 31.15 -4.97
N ALA A 594 -20.90 31.61 -6.22
CA ALA A 594 -21.04 30.77 -7.41
C ALA A 594 -19.73 30.08 -7.80
N VAL A 595 -18.59 30.74 -7.61
CA VAL A 595 -17.27 30.14 -7.84
C VAL A 595 -16.56 30.01 -6.51
N VAL A 596 -16.03 28.82 -6.23
CA VAL A 596 -15.16 28.52 -5.09
C VAL A 596 -13.78 28.16 -5.63
N PHE A 597 -12.77 28.95 -5.26
CA PHE A 597 -11.40 28.79 -5.69
C PHE A 597 -10.50 28.39 -4.51
N SER A 598 -9.68 27.37 -4.72
CA SER A 598 -8.60 26.97 -3.80
C SER A 598 -7.26 26.99 -4.52
N ALA A 599 -6.30 27.76 -4.00
CA ALA A 599 -4.92 27.69 -4.46
C ALA A 599 -4.20 26.42 -3.95
N TYR A 600 -4.79 25.74 -2.97
CA TYR A 600 -4.28 24.50 -2.38
C TYR A 600 -5.08 23.30 -2.92
N ASP A 601 -4.40 22.19 -3.13
CA ASP A 601 -5.02 20.97 -3.66
C ASP A 601 -6.14 20.43 -2.77
N LEU A 602 -7.28 20.19 -3.40
CA LEU A 602 -8.40 19.39 -2.91
C LEU A 602 -8.49 18.08 -3.69
N SER A 603 -8.27 18.13 -5.01
CA SER A 603 -8.53 17.03 -5.94
C SER A 603 -7.65 15.81 -5.71
N ALA A 604 -6.33 15.97 -5.67
CA ALA A 604 -5.41 14.85 -5.44
C ALA A 604 -5.62 14.27 -4.03
N ALA A 605 -5.81 15.13 -3.03
CA ALA A 605 -6.11 14.74 -1.65
C ALA A 605 -7.41 13.92 -1.52
N LEU A 606 -8.47 14.28 -2.26
CA LEU A 606 -9.72 13.53 -2.32
C LEU A 606 -9.53 12.16 -2.96
N ALA A 607 -8.82 12.12 -4.10
CA ALA A 607 -8.48 10.89 -4.81
C ALA A 607 -7.51 9.97 -4.03
N GLY A 608 -6.99 10.42 -2.89
CA GLY A 608 -5.99 9.68 -2.11
C GLY A 608 -4.58 9.70 -2.72
N VAL A 609 -4.38 10.50 -3.77
CA VAL A 609 -3.09 10.64 -4.47
C VAL A 609 -2.12 11.38 -3.57
N ARG A 610 -1.08 10.67 -3.12
CA ARG A 610 0.03 11.26 -2.36
C ARG A 610 1.16 11.63 -3.31
N ALA A 611 1.42 12.92 -3.42
CA ALA A 611 2.53 13.45 -4.19
C ALA A 611 3.51 14.14 -3.23
N TRP A 612 4.78 13.73 -3.28
CA TRP A 612 5.81 14.30 -2.42
C TRP A 612 5.91 15.81 -2.62
N GLY A 613 5.79 16.56 -1.53
CA GLY A 613 5.89 18.02 -1.60
C GLY A 613 4.63 18.71 -2.14
N ALA A 614 3.51 17.99 -2.33
CA ALA A 614 2.25 18.58 -2.74
C ALA A 614 1.77 19.67 -1.76
N SER A 615 1.23 20.75 -2.32
CA SER A 615 0.72 21.88 -1.55
C SER A 615 -0.80 21.80 -1.48
N GLY A 616 -1.32 21.02 -0.54
CA GLY A 616 -2.75 20.74 -0.42
C GLY A 616 -3.29 20.59 1.00
N TYR A 617 -4.59 20.36 1.08
CA TYR A 617 -5.25 19.87 2.29
C TYR A 617 -4.85 18.41 2.54
N VAL A 618 -4.91 17.95 3.80
CA VAL A 618 -4.87 16.50 4.04
C VAL A 618 -6.21 15.86 3.59
N PRO A 619 -6.25 14.57 3.20
CA PRO A 619 -7.47 13.95 2.63
C PRO A 619 -8.75 14.18 3.46
N ALA A 620 -8.68 13.99 4.78
CA ALA A 620 -9.83 14.22 5.66
C ALA A 620 -10.34 15.67 5.64
N SER A 621 -9.47 16.66 5.48
CA SER A 621 -9.86 18.06 5.40
C SER A 621 -10.37 18.44 4.00
N ALA A 622 -9.79 17.87 2.94
CA ALA A 622 -10.31 18.03 1.58
C ALA A 622 -11.75 17.50 1.47
N ARG A 623 -12.03 16.33 2.06
CA ARG A 623 -13.38 15.73 2.15
C ARG A 623 -14.37 16.65 2.84
N ARG A 624 -14.00 17.21 4.00
CA ARG A 624 -14.82 18.21 4.72
C ARG A 624 -15.13 19.44 3.86
N VAL A 625 -14.11 20.02 3.22
CA VAL A 625 -14.27 21.21 2.37
C VAL A 625 -15.20 20.92 1.18
N VAL A 626 -14.98 19.83 0.46
CA VAL A 626 -15.77 19.51 -0.73
C VAL A 626 -17.17 19.02 -0.38
N THR A 627 -17.35 18.30 0.73
CA THR A 627 -18.69 17.94 1.23
C THR A 627 -19.48 19.18 1.62
N ASN A 628 -18.83 20.19 2.21
CA ASN A 628 -19.45 21.49 2.44
C ASN A 628 -19.88 22.18 1.13
N VAL A 629 -19.06 22.12 0.09
CA VAL A 629 -19.43 22.64 -1.24
C VAL A 629 -20.66 21.91 -1.79
N LEU A 630 -20.68 20.58 -1.73
CA LEU A 630 -21.79 19.75 -2.21
C LEU A 630 -23.08 19.98 -1.42
N ALA A 631 -23.02 19.97 -0.09
CA ALA A 631 -24.17 20.21 0.78
C ALA A 631 -24.76 21.62 0.56
N SER A 632 -23.91 22.63 0.32
CA SER A 632 -24.38 23.98 -0.01
C SER A 632 -25.14 24.08 -1.34
N ILE A 633 -24.97 23.12 -2.25
CA ILE A 633 -25.72 23.04 -3.50
C ILE A 633 -27.03 22.29 -3.26
N ALA A 634 -27.04 21.27 -2.40
CA ALA A 634 -28.23 20.47 -2.12
C ALA A 634 -29.27 21.17 -1.23
N GLU A 635 -28.94 22.27 -0.56
CA GLU A 635 -29.91 23.10 0.19
C GLU A 635 -30.50 24.26 -0.60
N GLY A 636 -29.84 24.68 -1.68
CA GLY A 636 -30.25 25.81 -2.51
C GLY A 636 -31.04 25.35 -3.72
#